data_AF-A0A918MGN0-F1
#
_entry.id   AF-A0A918MGN0-F1
#
_cell.length_a   1.000
_cell.length_b   1.000
_cell.length_c   1.000
_cell.angle_alpha   90.00
_cell.angle_beta   90.00
_cell.angle_gamma   90.00
#
_symmetry.space_group_name_H-M   'P 1'
#
loop_
_entity.id
_entity.type
_entity.pdbx_description
1 polymer ?
#
loop_
_entity_poly.entity_id
_entity_poly.type
_entity_poly.pdbx_seq_one_letter_code
_entity_poly.pdbx_strand_id
1 'polypeptide(L)'
;MALMLGATYILSKKSVLLFAHTLLFFFFIWEGVSQDFSNLSEEDRWKIRSQSYVLVDIDRIDDSNLSFLTQGESPLAVYILEFKEDYLPVLKELMAKKSDLLILSGANHNRVIFPENKAQLVPFNVVDTILRDSKTTSKDILHFTAEGELNLVTVNDKEAVRDSVLVKFWRTTGRLPNLIQGDPENFIFIDSIVQGLNQIKRVFGTVTSKGRLLDGVGFKNHSDLRVNGNFSFPILSKGELPVFIPHKAGFYFSPDIIRTTSDNSGNLKEFVGFPLDPEYGLTDYFSFSPTIKNNIRKNNRELIVNKVDLFEDRSRGKVGYFNNGAYMDAGLDSRMALQSSFTISAWIKPTVLGKNNSILGKGENFVLKLHDGFLTFTMADIKDYISRTSPVPLNEWTQVALVHSKLNSDLSFFINGVQTDKIQLIEDYDTSDYNLVVGSNLWQEFFVGYMDYIKIWNRELNPDEIRDEFLDASPEESYGIFKFIISIIMVVVVPLIALYFWNKRKGKNKVLNHPAYTKVGEVRKTTVVQEISACQEKILCFGPLKIIVADGTDIAKKLSPKLKQLFLIVMLHSVGSKKGISTKKLTEYLWPGMTPSSAKNTRGTNIQNLRAILADSTTIQLVFREKNWFLEVAEDCYWEYQEVLHYLNIFGKEDIGVGQREGGLRKLLGILKEERFLANIEDDWLDPFVERLSNDILDLCQEVALLLNLEEHISLLQDLVSVMHIYDDLNETALQLRLQILIKQGNLSTAHSIYDKFTKLYNKLYGEKYPIKFEELISAS
;
A
#
# COMPACT_ATOMS: atom_id res chain seq x y z
N MET A 1 80.91 49.21 15.58
CA MET A 1 79.99 50.26 16.06
C MET A 1 78.61 49.85 15.59
N ALA A 2 77.89 49.06 16.38
CA ALA A 2 77.09 49.58 17.48
C ALA A 2 76.06 50.58 16.94
N LEU A 3 74.85 50.08 16.77
CA LEU A 3 73.61 50.65 17.30
C LEU A 3 72.61 49.49 17.25
N MET A 4 72.65 48.55 18.21
CA MET A 4 71.95 48.63 19.50
C MET A 4 70.50 49.11 19.34
N LEU A 5 69.47 48.51 19.93
CA LEU A 5 69.25 47.28 20.68
C LEU A 5 67.79 47.39 21.12
N GLY A 6 67.06 46.28 21.17
CA GLY A 6 65.67 46.21 21.62
C GLY A 6 64.85 45.20 20.81
N ALA A 7 65.29 43.94 20.72
CA ALA A 7 64.82 42.87 21.61
C ALA A 7 63.32 42.58 21.38
N THR A 8 63.02 41.65 20.46
CA THR A 8 62.63 40.25 20.73
C THR A 8 61.13 40.04 20.89
N TYR A 9 60.67 39.04 20.13
CA TYR A 9 59.43 38.27 20.26
C TYR A 9 58.16 38.78 19.57
N ILE A 10 57.61 37.86 18.76
CA ILE A 10 56.28 37.79 18.14
C ILE A 10 56.15 38.52 16.79
N LEU A 11 56.45 37.78 15.71
CA LEU A 11 55.61 37.74 14.51
C LEU A 11 55.87 36.40 13.80
N SER A 12 55.00 35.44 14.14
CA SER A 12 55.14 34.02 13.81
C SER A 12 54.40 33.62 12.54
N LYS A 13 54.97 32.63 11.86
CA LYS A 13 54.30 31.50 11.17
C LYS A 13 53.37 31.74 9.98
N LYS A 14 53.03 32.96 9.56
CA LYS A 14 52.04 33.14 8.46
C LYS A 14 52.59 33.12 7.03
N SER A 15 53.87 33.37 6.80
CA SER A 15 54.43 33.44 5.44
C SER A 15 55.07 32.14 4.94
N VAL A 16 55.48 31.24 5.83
CA VAL A 16 56.01 29.91 5.46
C VAL A 16 54.88 28.88 5.26
N LEU A 17 53.72 29.07 5.90
CA LEU A 17 52.57 28.18 5.72
C LEU A 17 51.86 28.39 4.37
N LEU A 18 51.90 29.60 3.82
CA LEU A 18 51.18 29.92 2.58
C LEU A 18 51.88 29.33 1.34
N PHE A 19 53.20 29.14 1.39
CA PHE A 19 53.97 28.49 0.33
C PHE A 19 53.91 26.95 0.43
N ALA A 20 53.71 26.41 1.64
CA ALA A 20 53.49 24.99 1.86
C ALA A 20 52.07 24.55 1.47
N HIS A 21 51.06 25.42 1.58
CA HIS A 21 49.67 25.09 1.21
C HIS A 21 49.38 25.16 -0.29
N THR A 22 50.15 25.91 -1.08
CA THR A 22 50.04 25.88 -2.56
C THR A 22 50.82 24.73 -3.20
N LEU A 23 51.88 24.23 -2.55
CA LEU A 23 52.58 23.00 -2.99
C LEU A 23 51.89 21.70 -2.54
N LEU A 24 51.12 21.73 -1.44
CA LEU A 24 50.27 20.59 -1.03
C LEU A 24 48.95 20.49 -1.82
N PHE A 25 48.54 21.54 -2.54
CA PHE A 25 47.35 21.50 -3.39
C PHE A 25 47.60 20.98 -4.82
N PHE A 26 48.86 20.71 -5.18
CA PHE A 26 49.24 20.13 -6.48
C PHE A 26 49.75 18.68 -6.39
N PHE A 27 49.67 18.05 -5.21
CA PHE A 27 49.95 16.62 -5.02
C PHE A 27 48.68 15.75 -4.81
N PHE A 28 47.49 16.31 -5.02
CA PHE A 28 46.25 15.54 -5.21
C PHE A 28 45.95 15.42 -6.71
N ILE A 29 46.85 14.77 -7.45
CA ILE A 29 46.57 14.30 -8.80
C ILE A 29 46.36 12.79 -8.70
N TRP A 30 45.10 12.39 -8.94
CA TRP A 30 44.64 11.01 -9.17
C TRP A 30 45.02 9.96 -8.10
N GLU A 31 44.19 9.85 -7.08
CA GLU A 31 43.97 8.56 -6.41
C GLU A 31 42.47 8.24 -6.46
N GLY A 32 42.11 7.25 -7.28
CA GLY A 32 40.75 6.75 -7.37
C GLY A 32 40.46 5.87 -6.17
N VAL A 33 39.49 6.25 -5.34
CA VAL A 33 39.06 5.40 -4.22
C VAL A 33 38.16 4.30 -4.77
N SER A 34 38.48 3.02 -4.54
CA SER A 34 37.61 1.89 -4.87
C SER A 34 36.23 2.09 -4.23
N GLN A 35 35.16 1.98 -5.02
CA GLN A 35 33.81 2.14 -4.50
C GLN A 35 33.35 0.86 -3.78
N ASP A 36 32.85 1.06 -2.56
CA ASP A 36 32.22 0.01 -1.76
C ASP A 36 30.84 -0.33 -2.35
N PHE A 37 30.52 -1.62 -2.46
CA PHE A 37 29.27 -2.13 -3.01
C PHE A 37 28.03 -1.46 -2.39
N SER A 38 28.03 -1.18 -1.09
CA SER A 38 26.90 -0.51 -0.43
C SER A 38 26.70 0.95 -0.86
N ASN A 39 27.74 1.58 -1.41
CA ASN A 39 27.73 2.96 -1.87
C ASN A 39 27.52 3.05 -3.39
N LEU A 40 27.46 1.92 -4.10
CA LEU A 40 27.19 1.89 -5.53
C LEU A 40 25.74 2.32 -5.84
N SER A 41 25.58 2.98 -6.99
CA SER A 41 24.26 3.23 -7.56
C SER A 41 23.52 1.91 -7.80
N GLU A 42 22.17 1.93 -7.83
CA GLU A 42 21.41 0.72 -8.18
C GLU A 42 21.75 0.21 -9.58
N GLU A 43 22.06 1.10 -10.53
CA GLU A 43 22.48 0.71 -11.88
C GLU A 43 23.79 -0.09 -11.85
N ASP A 44 24.77 0.35 -11.06
CA ASP A 44 26.04 -0.35 -10.93
C ASP A 44 25.91 -1.66 -10.15
N ARG A 45 25.06 -1.70 -9.11
CA ARG A 45 24.74 -2.97 -8.43
C ARG A 45 24.08 -3.96 -9.37
N TRP A 46 23.20 -3.52 -10.27
CA TRP A 46 22.59 -4.39 -11.28
C TRP A 46 23.58 -4.93 -12.31
N LYS A 47 24.66 -4.21 -12.63
CA LYS A 47 25.76 -4.75 -13.46
C LYS A 47 26.38 -5.98 -12.79
N ILE A 48 26.66 -5.91 -11.49
CA ILE A 48 27.23 -7.04 -10.74
C ILE A 48 26.21 -8.17 -10.56
N ARG A 49 24.97 -7.86 -10.14
CA ARG A 49 23.91 -8.87 -9.93
C ARG A 49 23.58 -9.64 -11.21
N SER A 50 23.79 -9.02 -12.36
CA SER A 50 23.51 -9.59 -13.68
C SER A 50 24.70 -10.30 -14.32
N GLN A 51 25.82 -10.46 -13.62
CA GLN A 51 27.04 -11.07 -14.16
C GLN A 51 27.52 -12.22 -13.28
N SER A 52 28.02 -13.27 -13.94
CA SER A 52 28.73 -14.39 -13.31
C SER A 52 30.24 -14.16 -13.41
N TYR A 53 30.97 -14.55 -12.36
CA TYR A 53 32.40 -14.40 -12.20
C TYR A 53 33.02 -15.74 -11.81
N VAL A 54 34.23 -15.99 -12.31
CA VAL A 54 35.11 -17.03 -11.76
C VAL A 54 35.60 -16.52 -10.41
N LEU A 55 35.28 -17.20 -9.32
CA LEU A 55 35.77 -16.83 -7.98
C LEU A 55 37.02 -17.61 -7.62
N VAL A 56 38.08 -16.91 -7.24
CA VAL A 56 39.34 -17.50 -6.79
C VAL A 56 39.74 -16.92 -5.44
N ASP A 57 40.19 -17.78 -4.54
CA ASP A 57 40.84 -17.35 -3.30
C ASP A 57 42.27 -16.90 -3.62
N ILE A 58 42.64 -15.69 -3.19
CA ILE A 58 43.95 -15.12 -3.50
C ILE A 58 45.11 -15.99 -2.99
N ASP A 59 44.92 -16.71 -1.88
CA ASP A 59 45.93 -17.62 -1.33
C ASP A 59 46.12 -18.89 -2.18
N ARG A 60 45.24 -19.14 -3.15
CA ARG A 60 45.33 -20.26 -4.10
C ARG A 60 45.90 -19.85 -5.46
N ILE A 61 46.27 -18.59 -5.64
CA ILE A 61 46.88 -18.09 -6.89
C ILE A 61 48.39 -18.29 -6.81
N ASP A 62 48.96 -18.95 -7.82
CA ASP A 62 50.40 -19.17 -7.96
C ASP A 62 50.83 -19.04 -9.43
N ASP A 63 52.14 -19.07 -9.70
CA ASP A 63 52.69 -18.92 -11.05
C ASP A 63 52.16 -19.96 -12.05
N SER A 64 51.75 -21.14 -11.56
CA SER A 64 51.24 -22.22 -12.42
C SER A 64 49.83 -21.95 -12.93
N ASN A 65 49.02 -21.17 -12.20
CA ASN A 65 47.61 -20.91 -12.53
C ASN A 65 47.32 -19.44 -12.89
N LEU A 66 48.21 -18.50 -12.58
CA LEU A 66 48.05 -17.07 -12.88
C LEU A 66 47.91 -16.80 -14.38
N SER A 67 48.65 -17.53 -15.22
CA SER A 67 48.55 -17.43 -16.68
C SER A 67 47.16 -17.82 -17.20
N PHE A 68 46.51 -18.83 -16.59
CA PHE A 68 45.16 -19.22 -16.94
C PHE A 68 44.16 -18.12 -16.56
N LEU A 69 44.26 -17.57 -15.34
CA LEU A 69 43.35 -16.54 -14.85
C LEU A 69 43.44 -15.24 -15.65
N THR A 70 44.64 -14.88 -16.10
CA THR A 70 44.88 -13.68 -16.93
C THR A 70 44.46 -13.86 -18.38
N GLN A 71 44.54 -15.09 -18.94
CA GLN A 71 44.16 -15.38 -20.32
C GLN A 71 42.68 -15.73 -20.51
N GLY A 72 41.98 -16.19 -19.47
CA GLY A 72 40.55 -16.51 -19.55
C GLY A 72 39.73 -15.31 -20.03
N GLU A 73 38.62 -15.54 -20.72
CA GLU A 73 37.77 -14.46 -21.21
C GLU A 73 36.71 -14.02 -20.18
N SER A 74 36.46 -14.85 -19.15
CA SER A 74 35.44 -14.53 -18.16
C SER A 74 35.83 -13.41 -17.19
N PRO A 75 34.83 -12.69 -16.65
CA PRO A 75 35.01 -11.84 -15.49
C PRO A 75 35.57 -12.61 -14.29
N LEU A 76 36.45 -11.97 -13.52
CA LEU A 76 37.15 -12.58 -12.40
C LEU A 76 36.73 -11.89 -11.09
N ALA A 77 36.51 -12.70 -10.06
CA ALA A 77 36.33 -12.27 -8.70
C ALA A 77 37.43 -12.88 -7.82
N VAL A 78 38.02 -12.09 -6.93
CA VAL A 78 39.09 -12.52 -6.03
C VAL A 78 38.64 -12.36 -4.60
N TYR A 79 38.65 -13.45 -3.84
CA TYR A 79 38.38 -13.44 -2.40
C TYR A 79 39.65 -13.20 -1.61
N ILE A 80 39.59 -12.26 -0.67
CA ILE A 80 40.69 -11.89 0.23
C ILE A 80 40.13 -11.86 1.66
N LEU A 81 40.52 -12.84 2.48
CA LEU A 81 40.13 -12.88 3.88
C LEU A 81 40.83 -11.77 4.69
N GLU A 82 42.16 -11.73 4.59
CA GLU A 82 43.02 -10.71 5.20
C GLU A 82 44.04 -10.23 4.17
N PHE A 83 44.17 -8.92 3.99
CA PHE A 83 45.09 -8.37 3.00
C PHE A 83 46.56 -8.50 3.43
N LYS A 84 47.42 -9.03 2.56
CA LYS A 84 48.88 -9.06 2.69
C LYS A 84 49.51 -8.20 1.59
N GLU A 85 50.57 -7.45 1.88
CA GLU A 85 51.23 -6.60 0.87
C GLU A 85 51.78 -7.42 -0.32
N ASP A 86 52.17 -8.67 -0.09
CA ASP A 86 52.66 -9.60 -1.11
C ASP A 86 51.61 -9.94 -2.19
N TYR A 87 50.34 -9.59 -1.97
CA TYR A 87 49.27 -9.73 -2.97
C TYR A 87 49.27 -8.61 -4.02
N LEU A 88 49.89 -7.46 -3.75
CA LEU A 88 49.85 -6.30 -4.65
C LEU A 88 50.38 -6.58 -6.06
N PRO A 89 51.48 -7.34 -6.26
CA PRO A 89 51.96 -7.68 -7.60
C PRO A 89 50.92 -8.48 -8.40
N VAL A 90 50.34 -9.51 -7.78
CA VAL A 90 49.32 -10.37 -8.39
C VAL A 90 48.07 -9.57 -8.74
N LEU A 91 47.56 -8.76 -7.81
CA LEU A 91 46.39 -7.92 -8.04
C LEU A 91 46.63 -6.89 -9.15
N LYS A 92 47.82 -6.28 -9.22
CA LYS A 92 48.18 -5.36 -10.31
C LYS A 92 48.19 -6.07 -11.67
N GLU A 93 48.72 -7.27 -11.74
CA GLU A 93 48.72 -8.06 -12.98
C GLU A 93 47.29 -8.42 -13.41
N LEU A 94 46.45 -8.86 -12.47
CA LEU A 94 45.03 -9.14 -12.74
C LEU A 94 44.27 -7.89 -13.20
N MET A 95 44.42 -6.75 -12.51
CA MET A 95 43.77 -5.48 -12.89
C MET A 95 44.28 -4.90 -14.22
N ALA A 96 45.51 -5.23 -14.63
CA ALA A 96 46.04 -4.83 -15.93
C ALA A 96 45.43 -5.64 -17.09
N LYS A 97 44.99 -6.87 -16.83
CA LYS A 97 44.47 -7.80 -17.83
C LYS A 97 42.94 -7.95 -17.81
N LYS A 98 42.30 -7.68 -16.68
CA LYS A 98 40.85 -7.78 -16.47
C LYS A 98 40.27 -6.40 -16.16
N SER A 99 39.36 -5.94 -17.01
CA SER A 99 38.70 -4.64 -16.84
C SER A 99 37.64 -4.64 -15.74
N ASP A 100 37.03 -5.80 -15.46
CA ASP A 100 35.89 -5.95 -14.55
C ASP A 100 36.25 -6.86 -13.36
N LEU A 101 37.35 -6.56 -12.66
CA LEU A 101 37.81 -7.34 -11.52
C LEU A 101 36.95 -7.02 -10.28
N LEU A 102 36.34 -8.05 -9.69
CA LEU A 102 35.62 -7.96 -8.43
C LEU A 102 36.51 -8.39 -7.26
N ILE A 103 36.57 -7.62 -6.19
CA ILE A 103 37.33 -7.99 -4.98
C ILE A 103 36.36 -8.21 -3.83
N LEU A 104 36.32 -9.45 -3.31
CA LEU A 104 35.52 -9.84 -2.17
C LEU A 104 36.37 -9.81 -0.90
N SER A 105 35.96 -9.03 0.10
CA SER A 105 36.72 -8.86 1.35
C SER A 105 36.04 -9.48 2.57
N GLY A 106 36.85 -10.02 3.48
CA GLY A 106 36.42 -10.46 4.81
C GLY A 106 35.95 -9.30 5.70
N ALA A 107 35.18 -9.61 6.75
CA ALA A 107 34.44 -8.64 7.58
C ALA A 107 35.29 -7.55 8.29
N ASN A 108 36.63 -7.63 8.26
CA ASN A 108 37.51 -6.63 8.86
C ASN A 108 37.95 -5.59 7.81
N HIS A 109 37.33 -4.41 7.90
CA HIS A 109 37.60 -3.24 7.07
C HIS A 109 39.01 -2.65 7.30
N ASN A 110 40.03 -3.24 6.68
CA ASN A 110 41.22 -2.47 6.34
C ASN A 110 41.04 -1.98 4.90
N ARG A 111 40.82 -0.68 4.75
CA ARG A 111 40.71 0.01 3.45
C ARG A 111 41.97 -0.24 2.63
N VAL A 112 41.95 -1.26 1.78
CA VAL A 112 42.97 -1.43 0.75
C VAL A 112 42.66 -0.38 -0.31
N ILE A 113 43.47 0.67 -0.36
CA ILE A 113 43.35 1.73 -1.36
C ILE A 113 44.08 1.22 -2.60
N PHE A 114 43.31 0.81 -3.61
CA PHE A 114 43.86 0.46 -4.91
C PHE A 114 44.09 1.74 -5.72
N PRO A 115 45.29 1.96 -6.30
CA PRO A 115 45.62 3.22 -7.00
C PRO A 115 44.79 3.48 -8.27
N GLU A 116 44.10 2.48 -8.81
CA GLU A 116 43.37 2.55 -10.08
C GLU A 116 41.91 2.14 -9.89
N ASN A 117 40.99 2.94 -10.45
CA ASN A 117 39.54 2.85 -10.36
C ASN A 117 38.92 1.63 -11.11
N LYS A 118 39.66 0.53 -11.26
CA LYS A 118 39.33 -0.64 -12.09
C LYS A 118 38.75 -1.82 -11.33
N ALA A 119 38.77 -1.80 -10.00
CA ALA A 119 38.25 -2.89 -9.17
C ALA A 119 37.10 -2.42 -8.27
N GLN A 120 36.06 -3.24 -8.16
CA GLN A 120 34.91 -2.98 -7.29
C GLN A 120 35.04 -3.83 -6.01
N LEU A 121 34.85 -3.21 -4.85
CA LEU A 121 34.96 -3.87 -3.55
C LEU A 121 33.59 -4.34 -3.08
N VAL A 122 33.46 -5.64 -2.81
CA VAL A 122 32.24 -6.27 -2.31
C VAL A 122 32.51 -6.91 -0.95
N PRO A 123 31.76 -6.56 0.10
CA PRO A 123 31.91 -7.24 1.39
C PRO A 123 31.30 -8.65 1.31
N PHE A 124 31.96 -9.66 1.90
CA PHE A 124 31.49 -11.05 1.76
C PHE A 124 30.11 -11.30 2.42
N ASN A 125 29.67 -10.42 3.32
CA ASN A 125 28.35 -10.53 3.96
C ASN A 125 27.16 -10.32 3.01
N VAL A 126 27.38 -9.76 1.80
CA VAL A 126 26.33 -9.68 0.76
C VAL A 126 26.29 -10.94 -0.12
N VAL A 127 27.06 -11.99 0.20
CA VAL A 127 27.13 -13.23 -0.55
C VAL A 127 26.43 -14.36 0.20
N ASP A 128 25.41 -14.95 -0.41
CA ASP A 128 24.78 -16.18 0.06
C ASP A 128 25.51 -17.41 -0.53
N THR A 129 25.89 -18.36 0.32
CA THR A 129 26.54 -19.60 -0.12
C THR A 129 25.50 -20.66 -0.47
N ILE A 130 25.52 -21.18 -1.69
CA ILE A 130 24.69 -22.28 -2.14
C ILE A 130 25.32 -23.59 -1.66
N LEU A 131 24.92 -24.05 -0.48
CA LEU A 131 25.30 -25.36 0.03
C LEU A 131 24.45 -26.44 -0.67
N ARG A 132 25.10 -27.30 -1.46
CA ARG A 132 24.48 -28.52 -1.95
C ARG A 132 24.62 -29.60 -0.89
N ASP A 133 23.57 -29.83 -0.11
CA ASP A 133 23.57 -30.97 0.82
C ASP A 133 23.56 -32.26 0.00
N SER A 134 24.56 -33.11 0.22
CA SER A 134 24.82 -34.32 -0.60
C SER A 134 23.85 -35.47 -0.31
N LYS A 135 22.79 -35.23 0.49
CA LYS A 135 21.87 -36.27 0.99
C LYS A 135 20.40 -36.16 0.60
N THR A 136 19.95 -35.14 -0.13
CA THR A 136 18.52 -35.00 -0.47
C THR A 136 18.20 -35.43 -1.90
N THR A 137 17.90 -36.72 -2.06
CA THR A 137 16.99 -37.18 -3.11
C THR A 137 15.57 -36.73 -2.78
N SER A 138 14.90 -36.12 -3.76
CA SER A 138 13.48 -35.71 -3.78
C SER A 138 13.15 -34.29 -3.27
N LYS A 139 12.48 -33.54 -4.17
CA LYS A 139 11.44 -32.51 -4.00
C LYS A 139 11.45 -31.50 -2.84
N ASP A 140 12.48 -31.43 -2.01
CA ASP A 140 12.54 -30.40 -0.97
C ASP A 140 12.98 -29.07 -1.58
N ILE A 141 12.05 -28.11 -1.49
CA ILE A 141 12.23 -26.70 -1.77
C ILE A 141 13.52 -26.29 -1.06
N LEU A 142 14.53 -25.86 -1.82
CA LEU A 142 15.71 -25.24 -1.25
C LEU A 142 15.22 -24.04 -0.41
N HIS A 143 15.20 -24.21 0.91
CA HIS A 143 14.85 -23.17 1.85
C HIS A 143 16.01 -22.18 1.88
N PHE A 144 15.86 -21.06 1.17
CA PHE A 144 16.84 -19.99 1.17
C PHE A 144 16.49 -18.96 2.23
N THR A 145 17.38 -18.78 3.20
CA THR A 145 17.36 -17.69 4.20
C THR A 145 17.98 -16.40 3.65
N ALA A 146 17.94 -16.20 2.33
CA ALA A 146 18.85 -15.33 1.60
C ALA A 146 18.67 -13.82 1.87
N GLU A 147 19.46 -13.28 2.80
CA GLU A 147 19.65 -11.83 2.98
C GLU A 147 20.71 -11.26 2.01
N GLY A 148 21.58 -12.10 1.44
CA GLY A 148 22.63 -11.68 0.50
C GLY A 148 22.10 -11.30 -0.89
N GLU A 149 22.84 -10.43 -1.58
CA GLU A 149 22.53 -9.95 -2.93
C GLU A 149 23.18 -10.79 -4.04
N LEU A 150 24.30 -11.47 -3.73
CA LEU A 150 25.06 -12.30 -4.68
C LEU A 150 25.07 -13.76 -4.22
N ASN A 151 25.20 -14.70 -5.16
CA ASN A 151 25.15 -16.13 -4.84
C ASN A 151 26.45 -16.84 -5.22
N LEU A 152 27.00 -17.60 -4.28
CA LEU A 152 28.21 -18.41 -4.44
C LEU A 152 27.86 -19.88 -4.67
N VAL A 153 28.39 -20.46 -5.75
CA VAL A 153 28.37 -21.90 -6.04
C VAL A 153 29.79 -22.44 -5.95
N THR A 154 29.99 -23.49 -5.16
CA THR A 154 31.27 -24.22 -5.11
C THR A 154 31.20 -25.49 -5.95
N VAL A 155 32.19 -25.69 -6.82
CA VAL A 155 32.34 -26.84 -7.71
C VAL A 155 33.37 -27.81 -7.11
N ASN A 156 32.88 -28.79 -6.35
CA ASN A 156 33.71 -29.85 -5.75
C ASN A 156 33.85 -31.09 -6.65
N ASP A 157 32.91 -31.30 -7.58
CA ASP A 157 32.90 -32.40 -8.53
C ASP A 157 32.34 -31.90 -9.88
N LYS A 158 33.10 -32.10 -10.96
CA LYS A 158 32.73 -31.71 -12.33
C LYS A 158 31.42 -32.37 -12.78
N GLU A 159 31.13 -33.59 -12.32
CA GLU A 159 29.89 -34.27 -12.71
C GLU A 159 28.65 -33.70 -12.02
N ALA A 160 28.85 -33.10 -10.83
CA ALA A 160 27.77 -32.58 -10.01
C ALA A 160 27.22 -31.25 -10.55
N VAL A 161 28.06 -30.36 -11.09
CA VAL A 161 27.66 -29.01 -11.52
C VAL A 161 27.63 -28.92 -13.03
N ARG A 162 26.47 -29.21 -13.63
CA ARG A 162 26.21 -29.01 -15.07
C ARG A 162 25.41 -27.74 -15.31
N ASP A 163 25.54 -27.13 -16.49
CA ASP A 163 24.78 -25.94 -16.91
C ASP A 163 23.28 -26.07 -16.66
N SER A 164 22.71 -27.24 -16.92
CA SER A 164 21.28 -27.52 -16.71
C SER A 164 20.84 -27.37 -15.25
N VAL A 165 21.72 -27.68 -14.29
CA VAL A 165 21.45 -27.54 -12.86
C VAL A 165 21.46 -26.06 -12.46
N LEU A 166 22.46 -25.31 -12.93
CA LEU A 166 22.62 -23.88 -12.63
C LEU A 166 21.49 -23.05 -13.26
N VAL A 167 21.10 -23.37 -14.49
CA VAL A 167 19.95 -22.72 -15.15
C VAL A 167 18.64 -23.09 -14.44
N LYS A 168 18.48 -24.33 -13.97
CA LYS A 168 17.30 -24.71 -13.17
C LYS A 168 17.25 -23.96 -11.84
N PHE A 169 18.40 -23.83 -11.16
CA PHE A 169 18.54 -23.00 -9.96
C PHE A 169 18.11 -21.56 -10.26
N TRP A 170 18.64 -20.96 -11.33
CA TRP A 170 18.32 -19.59 -11.71
C TRP A 170 16.82 -19.40 -12.00
N ARG A 171 16.19 -20.34 -12.71
CA ARG A 171 14.75 -20.29 -13.02
C ARG A 171 13.83 -20.43 -11.80
N THR A 172 14.27 -21.11 -10.75
CA THR A 172 13.45 -21.39 -9.56
C THR A 172 13.64 -20.31 -8.47
N THR A 173 14.86 -19.80 -8.32
CA THR A 173 15.19 -18.78 -7.32
C THR A 173 15.06 -17.35 -7.84
N GLY A 174 15.04 -17.19 -9.17
CA GLY A 174 15.17 -15.88 -9.79
C GLY A 174 16.53 -15.25 -9.53
N ARG A 175 17.56 -16.03 -9.21
CA ARG A 175 18.89 -15.52 -8.88
C ARG A 175 19.95 -16.15 -9.77
N LEU A 176 20.79 -15.31 -10.36
CA LEU A 176 21.93 -15.76 -11.14
C LEU A 176 22.99 -16.37 -10.20
N PRO A 177 23.62 -17.50 -10.54
CA PRO A 177 24.86 -17.93 -9.91
C PRO A 177 25.98 -16.90 -10.19
N ASN A 178 26.19 -15.95 -9.29
CA ASN A 178 27.10 -14.83 -9.50
C ASN A 178 28.57 -15.24 -9.35
N LEU A 179 28.89 -16.04 -8.34
CA LEU A 179 30.27 -16.42 -8.02
C LEU A 179 30.39 -17.94 -8.16
N ILE A 180 31.29 -18.41 -9.03
CA ILE A 180 31.55 -19.83 -9.22
C ILE A 180 32.98 -20.13 -8.80
N GLN A 181 33.12 -20.85 -7.69
CA GLN A 181 34.41 -21.20 -7.10
C GLN A 181 34.71 -22.68 -7.32
N GLY A 182 35.98 -23.02 -7.50
CA GLY A 182 36.45 -24.41 -7.44
C GLY A 182 37.97 -24.46 -7.38
N ASP A 183 38.52 -25.67 -7.38
CA ASP A 183 39.96 -25.87 -7.32
C ASP A 183 40.64 -25.50 -8.66
N PRO A 184 41.95 -25.17 -8.67
CA PRO A 184 42.65 -24.71 -9.87
C PRO A 184 42.55 -25.64 -11.10
N GLU A 185 42.49 -26.94 -10.88
CA GLU A 185 42.28 -27.95 -11.93
C GLU A 185 40.90 -27.88 -12.63
N ASN A 186 39.97 -27.14 -12.04
CA ASN A 186 38.62 -26.92 -12.55
C ASN A 186 38.46 -25.57 -13.25
N PHE A 187 39.48 -24.70 -13.24
CA PHE A 187 39.32 -23.32 -13.74
C PHE A 187 38.92 -23.23 -15.21
N ILE A 188 39.44 -24.10 -16.10
CA ILE A 188 39.02 -24.16 -17.52
C ILE A 188 37.52 -24.47 -17.63
N PHE A 189 37.06 -25.43 -16.84
CA PHE A 189 35.66 -25.84 -16.83
C PHE A 189 34.76 -24.75 -16.26
N ILE A 190 35.17 -24.11 -15.16
CA ILE A 190 34.44 -23.02 -14.53
C ILE A 190 34.37 -21.80 -15.46
N ASP A 191 35.46 -21.45 -16.14
CA ASP A 191 35.47 -20.38 -17.15
C ASP A 191 34.44 -20.65 -18.25
N SER A 192 34.39 -21.88 -18.79
CA SER A 192 33.38 -22.26 -19.78
C SER A 192 31.95 -22.14 -19.27
N ILE A 193 31.67 -22.52 -18.02
CA ILE A 193 30.34 -22.36 -17.39
C ILE A 193 29.99 -20.87 -17.26
N VAL A 194 30.94 -20.06 -16.75
CA VAL A 194 30.72 -18.61 -16.54
C VAL A 194 30.46 -17.92 -17.87
N GLN A 195 31.22 -18.25 -18.92
CA GLN A 195 30.95 -17.76 -20.27
C GLN A 195 29.54 -18.14 -20.74
N GLY A 196 29.15 -19.41 -20.59
CA GLY A 196 27.83 -19.91 -20.96
C GLY A 196 26.70 -19.16 -20.24
N LEU A 197 26.83 -18.97 -18.92
CA LEU A 197 25.84 -18.23 -18.12
C LEU A 197 25.77 -16.76 -18.53
N ASN A 198 26.88 -16.10 -18.80
CA ASN A 198 26.93 -14.69 -19.21
C ASN A 198 26.37 -14.46 -20.63
N GLN A 199 26.43 -15.46 -21.51
CA GLN A 199 25.84 -15.38 -22.85
C GLN A 199 24.31 -15.52 -22.86
N ILE A 200 23.71 -16.08 -21.81
CA ILE A 200 22.25 -16.22 -21.72
C ILE A 200 21.60 -14.84 -21.56
N LYS A 201 20.71 -14.49 -22.51
CA LYS A 201 19.84 -13.31 -22.38
C LYS A 201 18.98 -13.44 -21.13
N ARG A 202 18.71 -12.33 -20.46
CA ARG A 202 17.95 -12.33 -19.20
C ARG A 202 17.03 -11.14 -19.09
N VAL A 203 16.00 -11.29 -18.28
CA VAL A 203 15.22 -10.18 -17.72
C VAL A 203 15.61 -10.04 -16.26
N PHE A 204 15.49 -8.84 -15.71
CA PHE A 204 15.76 -8.61 -14.31
C PHE A 204 14.87 -7.51 -13.75
N GLY A 205 14.71 -7.50 -12.44
CA GLY A 205 13.72 -6.66 -11.78
C GLY A 205 13.82 -6.68 -10.27
N THR A 206 12.99 -5.84 -9.66
CA THR A 206 12.84 -5.76 -8.22
C THR A 206 11.37 -5.79 -7.84
N VAL A 207 11.09 -6.37 -6.68
CA VAL A 207 9.79 -6.37 -6.04
C VAL A 207 9.94 -5.74 -4.65
N THR A 208 9.18 -4.69 -4.39
CA THR A 208 9.27 -3.93 -3.14
C THR A 208 7.92 -3.75 -2.47
N SER A 209 7.92 -3.49 -1.17
CA SER A 209 6.75 -3.02 -0.43
C SER A 209 7.19 -2.00 0.61
N LYS A 210 6.49 -0.86 0.70
CA LYS A 210 6.83 0.24 1.63
C LYS A 210 8.30 0.68 1.53
N GLY A 211 8.87 0.66 0.32
CA GLY A 211 10.26 1.06 0.05
C GLY A 211 11.33 0.05 0.47
N ARG A 212 10.96 -1.19 0.80
CA ARG A 212 11.88 -2.29 1.11
C ARG A 212 11.67 -3.45 0.15
N LEU A 213 12.67 -4.30 -0.06
CA LEU A 213 12.52 -5.53 -0.82
C LEU A 213 11.41 -6.41 -0.20
N LEU A 214 10.61 -7.04 -1.05
CA LEU A 214 9.51 -7.90 -0.62
C LEU A 214 9.87 -9.36 -0.89
N ASP A 215 9.96 -10.15 0.18
CA ASP A 215 10.42 -11.53 0.08
C ASP A 215 9.34 -12.53 -0.34
N GLY A 216 9.74 -13.70 -0.83
CA GLY A 216 8.83 -14.82 -1.14
C GLY A 216 7.75 -14.49 -2.18
N VAL A 217 8.03 -13.61 -3.14
CA VAL A 217 7.09 -13.27 -4.21
C VAL A 217 7.17 -14.33 -5.31
N GLY A 218 6.03 -14.89 -5.71
CA GLY A 218 5.93 -15.79 -6.86
C GLY A 218 5.43 -15.06 -8.12
N PHE A 219 5.43 -15.75 -9.26
CA PHE A 219 4.86 -15.23 -10.50
C PHE A 219 3.91 -16.26 -11.12
N LYS A 220 2.67 -15.86 -11.46
CA LYS A 220 1.59 -16.81 -11.82
C LYS A 220 1.91 -17.71 -13.01
N ASN A 221 2.63 -17.19 -13.98
CA ASN A 221 3.05 -17.92 -15.19
C ASN A 221 4.42 -18.59 -15.05
N HIS A 222 5.02 -18.51 -13.86
CA HIS A 222 6.28 -19.14 -13.48
C HIS A 222 6.09 -19.77 -12.08
N SER A 223 5.30 -20.84 -12.00
CA SER A 223 4.84 -21.47 -10.75
C SER A 223 5.98 -21.79 -9.77
N ASP A 224 7.14 -22.20 -10.28
CA ASP A 224 8.30 -22.60 -9.48
C ASP A 224 9.20 -21.42 -9.06
N LEU A 225 8.98 -20.22 -9.61
CA LEU A 225 9.79 -19.04 -9.35
C LEU A 225 9.38 -18.38 -8.02
N ARG A 226 10.31 -18.26 -7.08
CA ARG A 226 10.13 -17.48 -5.82
C ARG A 226 11.30 -16.54 -5.64
N VAL A 227 11.01 -15.25 -5.43
CA VAL A 227 12.03 -14.19 -5.38
C VAL A 227 12.00 -13.42 -4.07
N ASN A 228 13.18 -12.97 -3.64
CA ASN A 228 13.37 -12.18 -2.42
C ASN A 228 13.67 -10.72 -2.77
N GLY A 229 12.67 -10.04 -3.35
CA GLY A 229 12.79 -8.70 -3.89
C GLY A 229 13.49 -8.63 -5.24
N ASN A 230 14.82 -8.69 -5.26
CA ASN A 230 15.58 -8.64 -6.52
C ASN A 230 15.51 -9.98 -7.25
N PHE A 231 15.32 -9.94 -8.57
CA PHE A 231 15.26 -11.13 -9.40
C PHE A 231 15.87 -10.93 -10.79
N SER A 232 16.34 -12.02 -11.36
CA SER A 232 16.72 -12.18 -12.75
C SER A 232 16.20 -13.51 -13.26
N PHE A 233 15.80 -13.57 -14.53
CA PHE A 233 15.24 -14.76 -15.15
C PHE A 233 15.85 -14.98 -16.54
N PRO A 234 16.32 -16.20 -16.86
CA PRO A 234 16.96 -16.49 -18.15
C PRO A 234 15.93 -16.60 -19.28
N ILE A 235 16.23 -16.01 -20.44
CA ILE A 235 15.49 -16.13 -21.69
C ILE A 235 16.18 -17.22 -22.53
N LEU A 236 15.53 -18.39 -22.63
CA LEU A 236 16.05 -19.51 -23.42
C LEU A 236 15.52 -19.43 -24.87
N SER A 237 16.41 -19.66 -25.84
CA SER A 237 16.30 -19.29 -27.27
C SER A 237 15.19 -19.95 -28.11
N LYS A 238 14.16 -20.53 -27.49
CA LYS A 238 13.06 -21.25 -28.18
C LYS A 238 11.66 -20.94 -27.65
N GLY A 239 11.48 -19.88 -26.86
CA GLY A 239 10.19 -19.55 -26.23
C GLY A 239 9.67 -18.15 -26.52
N GLU A 240 8.39 -17.94 -26.24
CA GLU A 240 7.83 -16.60 -26.05
C GLU A 240 8.59 -15.86 -24.94
N LEU A 241 8.74 -14.54 -25.08
CA LEU A 241 9.39 -13.74 -24.06
C LEU A 241 8.58 -13.81 -22.75
N PRO A 242 9.25 -13.85 -21.58
CA PRO A 242 8.58 -14.07 -20.31
C PRO A 242 7.64 -12.90 -19.99
N VAL A 243 6.46 -13.24 -19.51
CA VAL A 243 5.54 -12.29 -18.89
C VAL A 243 5.73 -12.39 -17.38
N PHE A 244 5.57 -11.32 -16.63
CA PHE A 244 5.69 -11.38 -15.18
C PHE A 244 4.40 -10.86 -14.56
N ILE A 245 3.68 -11.75 -13.87
CA ILE A 245 2.47 -11.43 -13.09
C ILE A 245 2.77 -11.82 -11.64
N PRO A 246 3.28 -10.89 -10.80
CA PRO A 246 3.65 -11.20 -9.43
C PRO A 246 2.43 -11.64 -8.60
N HIS A 247 2.69 -12.49 -7.62
CA HIS A 247 1.70 -13.00 -6.70
C HIS A 247 2.32 -13.31 -5.33
N LYS A 248 1.66 -12.85 -4.27
CA LYS A 248 1.96 -13.17 -2.88
C LYS A 248 0.68 -13.01 -2.06
N ALA A 249 0.33 -13.99 -1.24
CA ALA A 249 -0.87 -13.92 -0.41
C ALA A 249 -0.84 -12.68 0.50
N GLY A 250 -1.99 -12.00 0.60
CA GLY A 250 -2.12 -10.73 1.33
C GLY A 250 -1.51 -9.50 0.65
N PHE A 251 -1.12 -9.58 -0.64
CA PHE A 251 -0.63 -8.43 -1.41
C PHE A 251 -1.31 -8.33 -2.77
N TYR A 252 -1.54 -7.10 -3.24
CA TYR A 252 -1.71 -6.78 -4.67
C TYR A 252 -0.48 -6.04 -5.18
N PHE A 253 -0.26 -6.02 -6.50
CA PHE A 253 0.96 -5.46 -7.10
C PHE A 253 0.61 -4.38 -8.13
N SER A 254 1.48 -3.36 -8.22
CA SER A 254 1.46 -2.35 -9.28
C SER A 254 2.86 -2.20 -9.89
N PRO A 255 3.00 -2.26 -11.22
CA PRO A 255 2.00 -2.79 -12.14
C PRO A 255 1.64 -4.25 -11.79
N ASP A 256 0.46 -4.70 -12.21
CA ASP A 256 -0.01 -6.07 -11.97
C ASP A 256 0.57 -7.07 -12.97
N ILE A 257 1.04 -6.58 -14.12
CA ILE A 257 1.69 -7.36 -15.18
C ILE A 257 2.76 -6.54 -15.89
N ILE A 258 3.89 -7.16 -16.21
CA ILE A 258 4.83 -6.63 -17.19
C ILE A 258 5.08 -7.68 -18.27
N ARG A 259 4.87 -7.31 -19.53
CA ARG A 259 5.22 -8.13 -20.69
C ARG A 259 6.62 -7.78 -21.18
N THR A 260 7.47 -8.79 -21.32
CA THR A 260 8.80 -8.60 -21.92
C THR A 260 8.68 -8.52 -23.44
N THR A 261 9.32 -7.52 -24.03
CA THR A 261 9.47 -7.35 -25.48
C THR A 261 10.95 -7.31 -25.85
N SER A 262 11.26 -7.37 -27.15
CA SER A 262 12.63 -7.14 -27.64
C SER A 262 13.20 -5.83 -27.09
N ASP A 263 12.38 -4.78 -27.11
CA ASP A 263 12.78 -3.40 -26.87
C ASP A 263 12.98 -3.10 -25.38
N ASN A 264 12.23 -3.80 -24.50
CA ASN A 264 12.29 -3.57 -23.07
C ASN A 264 13.04 -4.66 -22.30
N SER A 265 13.57 -5.69 -22.97
CA SER A 265 14.19 -6.86 -22.31
C SER A 265 15.34 -6.49 -21.36
N GLY A 266 16.10 -5.46 -21.69
CA GLY A 266 17.19 -4.92 -20.85
C GLY A 266 16.77 -3.90 -19.80
N ASN A 267 15.49 -3.51 -19.73
CA ASN A 267 15.01 -2.54 -18.76
C ASN A 267 14.71 -3.22 -17.42
N LEU A 268 14.99 -2.52 -16.32
CA LEU A 268 14.60 -2.97 -14.99
C LEU A 268 13.07 -3.14 -14.89
N LYS A 269 12.63 -4.30 -14.39
CA LYS A 269 11.22 -4.60 -14.15
C LYS A 269 10.89 -4.31 -12.69
N GLU A 270 10.10 -3.28 -12.42
CA GLU A 270 9.79 -2.88 -11.04
C GLU A 270 8.34 -3.24 -10.70
N PHE A 271 8.17 -3.89 -9.55
CA PHE A 271 6.87 -4.22 -8.97
C PHE A 271 6.78 -3.68 -7.54
N VAL A 272 5.68 -3.00 -7.22
CA VAL A 272 5.38 -2.54 -5.87
C VAL A 272 4.21 -3.33 -5.32
N GLY A 273 4.45 -4.12 -4.29
CA GLY A 273 3.45 -4.87 -3.53
C GLY A 273 2.83 -4.02 -2.43
N PHE A 274 1.51 -4.00 -2.38
CA PHE A 274 0.69 -3.32 -1.40
C PHE A 274 -0.08 -4.36 -0.58
N PRO A 275 0.01 -4.34 0.77
CA PRO A 275 -0.79 -5.23 1.59
C PRO A 275 -2.28 -5.05 1.31
N LEU A 276 -3.02 -6.15 1.24
CA LEU A 276 -4.47 -6.14 1.08
C LEU A 276 -5.16 -5.77 2.40
N ASP A 277 -6.34 -5.16 2.28
CA ASP A 277 -7.22 -4.98 3.43
C ASP A 277 -7.67 -6.35 3.98
N PRO A 278 -7.70 -6.57 5.31
CA PRO A 278 -8.14 -7.84 5.89
C PRO A 278 -9.55 -8.27 5.45
N GLU A 279 -10.45 -7.34 5.15
CA GLU A 279 -11.80 -7.62 4.65
C GLU A 279 -11.86 -7.79 3.12
N TYR A 280 -10.78 -7.50 2.39
CA TYR A 280 -10.74 -7.69 0.94
C TYR A 280 -11.05 -9.15 0.60
N GLY A 281 -12.02 -9.38 -0.29
CA GLY A 281 -12.44 -10.73 -0.67
C GLY A 281 -13.21 -11.51 0.41
N LEU A 282 -13.52 -10.93 1.58
CA LEU A 282 -14.40 -11.53 2.58
C LEU A 282 -15.83 -11.61 2.01
N THR A 283 -16.37 -12.82 1.87
CA THR A 283 -17.71 -13.06 1.29
C THR A 283 -18.76 -13.41 2.35
N ASP A 284 -18.33 -14.04 3.44
CA ASP A 284 -19.20 -14.50 4.51
C ASP A 284 -18.62 -14.12 5.86
N TYR A 285 -19.49 -13.63 6.74
CA TYR A 285 -19.17 -13.49 8.16
C TYR A 285 -20.41 -13.82 8.99
N PHE A 286 -20.50 -15.05 9.48
CA PHE A 286 -21.57 -15.48 10.37
C PHE A 286 -21.26 -15.11 11.82
N SER A 287 -22.24 -14.47 12.46
CA SER A 287 -22.18 -14.08 13.88
C SER A 287 -23.48 -14.41 14.59
N PHE A 288 -23.40 -14.59 15.91
CA PHE A 288 -24.51 -15.06 16.75
C PHE A 288 -25.00 -14.01 17.75
N SER A 289 -24.48 -12.77 17.67
CA SER A 289 -24.82 -11.68 18.59
C SER A 289 -25.32 -10.43 17.84
N PRO A 290 -26.50 -9.85 18.17
CA PRO A 290 -27.51 -10.36 19.11
C PRO A 290 -28.41 -11.47 18.52
N THR A 291 -28.35 -11.70 17.21
CA THR A 291 -29.10 -12.70 16.45
C THR A 291 -28.17 -13.39 15.46
N ILE A 292 -28.58 -14.54 14.94
CA ILE A 292 -27.85 -15.24 13.87
C ILE A 292 -27.97 -14.45 12.58
N LYS A 293 -26.84 -14.07 11.98
CA LYS A 293 -26.79 -13.33 10.70
C LYS A 293 -25.46 -13.51 9.99
N ASN A 294 -25.46 -13.30 8.68
CA ASN A 294 -24.25 -13.03 7.89
C ASN A 294 -24.06 -11.51 7.75
N ASN A 295 -22.98 -10.97 8.30
CA ASN A 295 -22.71 -9.52 8.35
C ASN A 295 -22.32 -8.91 7.00
N ILE A 296 -21.81 -9.73 6.05
CA ILE A 296 -21.32 -9.24 4.77
C ILE A 296 -22.44 -9.17 3.74
N ARG A 297 -23.17 -10.28 3.54
CA ARG A 297 -24.19 -10.34 2.49
C ARG A 297 -25.41 -9.47 2.74
N LYS A 298 -25.67 -9.04 3.98
CA LYS A 298 -26.80 -8.17 4.37
C LYS A 298 -28.16 -8.64 3.80
N ASN A 299 -28.30 -9.93 3.47
CA ASN A 299 -29.45 -10.53 2.80
C ASN A 299 -30.30 -11.34 3.79
N ASN A 300 -30.83 -10.66 4.83
CA ASN A 300 -31.48 -11.24 6.02
C ASN A 300 -32.66 -12.22 5.78
N ARG A 301 -32.97 -12.62 4.53
CA ARG A 301 -34.10 -13.49 4.14
C ARG A 301 -33.69 -14.88 3.59
N GLU A 302 -32.41 -15.15 3.33
CA GLU A 302 -32.00 -16.46 2.75
C GLU A 302 -31.44 -17.48 3.74
N LEU A 303 -31.05 -17.05 4.95
CA LEU A 303 -30.42 -17.92 5.93
C LEU A 303 -31.45 -18.86 6.57
N ILE A 304 -31.34 -20.17 6.33
CA ILE A 304 -32.20 -21.17 6.96
C ILE A 304 -31.45 -21.74 8.17
N VAL A 305 -31.95 -21.45 9.37
CA VAL A 305 -31.39 -21.94 10.63
C VAL A 305 -32.23 -23.11 11.13
N ASN A 306 -31.59 -24.27 11.35
CA ASN A 306 -32.23 -25.45 11.91
C ASN A 306 -31.55 -25.84 13.23
N LYS A 307 -32.28 -25.77 14.35
CA LYS A 307 -31.85 -26.23 15.70
C LYS A 307 -30.52 -25.64 16.22
N VAL A 308 -30.14 -24.45 15.74
CA VAL A 308 -29.01 -23.69 16.31
C VAL A 308 -29.55 -22.73 17.35
N ASP A 309 -29.13 -22.92 18.60
CA ASP A 309 -29.52 -22.09 19.71
C ASP A 309 -28.50 -20.98 19.96
N LEU A 310 -28.93 -19.84 20.52
CA LEU A 310 -28.02 -18.81 21.00
C LEU A 310 -27.69 -19.06 22.47
N PHE A 311 -26.40 -19.17 22.79
CA PHE A 311 -25.91 -19.43 24.14
C PHE A 311 -25.02 -18.30 24.64
N GLU A 312 -25.12 -17.93 25.91
CA GLU A 312 -24.28 -16.90 26.53
C GLU A 312 -23.00 -17.55 27.11
N ASP A 313 -21.88 -17.36 26.44
CA ASP A 313 -20.55 -17.80 26.87
C ASP A 313 -19.83 -16.70 27.67
N ARG A 314 -19.17 -17.08 28.76
CA ARG A 314 -18.48 -16.12 29.66
C ARG A 314 -17.38 -15.34 28.98
N SER A 315 -16.70 -15.95 28.01
CA SER A 315 -15.56 -15.36 27.33
C SER A 315 -15.96 -14.69 26.03
N ARG A 316 -16.96 -15.21 25.29
CA ARG A 316 -17.28 -14.73 23.93
C ARG A 316 -18.64 -14.04 23.79
N GLY A 317 -19.41 -13.92 24.88
CA GLY A 317 -20.77 -13.39 24.83
C GLY A 317 -21.72 -14.38 24.13
N LYS A 318 -22.65 -13.89 23.30
CA LYS A 318 -23.59 -14.76 22.57
C LYS A 318 -22.92 -15.51 21.42
N VAL A 319 -22.95 -16.83 21.49
CA VAL A 319 -22.40 -17.77 20.51
C VAL A 319 -23.48 -18.73 20.01
N GLY A 320 -23.23 -19.40 18.88
CA GLY A 320 -24.11 -20.43 18.35
C GLY A 320 -23.83 -21.77 19.03
N TYR A 321 -24.87 -22.41 19.56
CA TYR A 321 -24.82 -23.79 20.03
C TYR A 321 -25.46 -24.71 19.00
N PHE A 322 -24.66 -25.61 18.46
CA PHE A 322 -25.05 -26.60 17.47
C PHE A 322 -25.26 -27.94 18.19
N ASN A 323 -26.51 -28.34 18.33
CA ASN A 323 -26.88 -29.65 18.84
C ASN A 323 -26.80 -30.72 17.72
N ASN A 324 -26.93 -32.01 18.04
CA ASN A 324 -26.99 -33.05 17.02
C ASN A 324 -28.14 -32.79 16.02
N GLY A 325 -27.83 -32.73 14.73
CA GLY A 325 -28.77 -32.37 13.67
C GLY A 325 -28.94 -30.87 13.43
N ALA A 326 -28.20 -30.01 14.12
CA ALA A 326 -28.25 -28.56 13.92
C ALA A 326 -27.39 -28.12 12.73
N TYR A 327 -27.89 -27.18 11.94
CA TYR A 327 -27.15 -26.61 10.82
C TYR A 327 -27.70 -25.25 10.41
N MET A 328 -26.93 -24.51 9.61
CA MET A 328 -27.38 -23.32 8.91
C MET A 328 -27.09 -23.43 7.42
N ASP A 329 -28.11 -23.35 6.58
CA ASP A 329 -27.95 -23.18 5.13
C ASP A 329 -27.79 -21.69 4.82
N ALA A 330 -26.69 -21.36 4.15
CA ALA A 330 -26.24 -20.00 3.90
C ALA A 330 -26.93 -19.29 2.72
N GLY A 331 -27.88 -19.95 2.04
CA GLY A 331 -28.68 -19.36 0.97
C GLY A 331 -28.06 -19.49 -0.42
N LEU A 332 -28.76 -18.97 -1.43
CA LEU A 332 -28.38 -19.10 -2.85
C LEU A 332 -27.07 -18.38 -3.16
N ASP A 333 -26.89 -17.18 -2.59
CA ASP A 333 -25.71 -16.36 -2.84
C ASP A 333 -24.41 -17.01 -2.33
N SER A 334 -24.52 -17.94 -1.37
CA SER A 334 -23.37 -18.69 -0.84
C SER A 334 -22.72 -19.64 -1.86
N ARG A 335 -23.37 -19.84 -3.01
CA ARG A 335 -22.82 -20.61 -4.13
C ARG A 335 -21.53 -19.99 -4.68
N MET A 336 -21.40 -18.66 -4.62
CA MET A 336 -20.23 -17.92 -5.12
C MET A 336 -19.01 -17.93 -4.19
N ALA A 337 -19.14 -18.49 -2.98
CA ALA A 337 -18.02 -18.69 -2.08
C ALA A 337 -17.21 -19.94 -2.45
N LEU A 338 -15.92 -19.94 -2.12
CA LEU A 338 -14.99 -21.06 -2.36
C LEU A 338 -14.79 -21.39 -3.86
N GLN A 339 -14.83 -20.39 -4.74
CA GLN A 339 -14.73 -20.60 -6.20
C GLN A 339 -13.29 -20.69 -6.75
N SER A 340 -12.27 -20.37 -5.95
CA SER A 340 -10.88 -20.44 -6.38
C SER A 340 -9.93 -20.68 -5.21
N SER A 341 -8.93 -19.83 -5.02
CA SER A 341 -8.23 -19.70 -3.75
C SER A 341 -9.20 -19.15 -2.70
N PHE A 342 -9.15 -19.69 -1.49
CA PHE A 342 -10.06 -19.28 -0.41
C PHE A 342 -9.44 -19.45 0.96
N THR A 343 -10.04 -18.80 1.95
CA THR A 343 -9.70 -18.94 3.36
C THR A 343 -10.98 -19.09 4.17
N ILE A 344 -10.97 -19.99 5.15
CA ILE A 344 -12.05 -20.15 6.13
C ILE A 344 -11.43 -20.00 7.51
N SER A 345 -12.06 -19.21 8.38
CA SER A 345 -11.71 -19.12 9.80
C SER A 345 -12.98 -19.25 10.65
N ALA A 346 -12.87 -19.95 11.78
CA ALA A 346 -13.96 -20.07 12.74
C ALA A 346 -13.41 -20.21 14.17
N TRP A 347 -14.11 -19.64 15.13
CA TRP A 347 -13.96 -20.05 16.52
C TRP A 347 -14.88 -21.22 16.78
N ILE A 348 -14.32 -22.31 17.30
CA ILE A 348 -15.06 -23.52 17.63
C ILE A 348 -14.73 -23.99 19.05
N LYS A 349 -15.70 -24.63 19.69
CA LYS A 349 -15.56 -25.32 20.96
C LYS A 349 -16.34 -26.63 20.87
N PRO A 350 -15.74 -27.70 20.34
CA PRO A 350 -16.42 -28.96 20.14
C PRO A 350 -16.71 -29.63 21.49
N THR A 351 -17.91 -30.19 21.64
CA THR A 351 -18.29 -30.99 22.84
C THR A 351 -18.20 -32.49 22.57
N VAL A 352 -17.85 -32.87 21.34
CA VAL A 352 -17.49 -34.24 20.92
C VAL A 352 -16.33 -34.17 19.92
N LEU A 353 -15.43 -35.16 19.93
CA LEU A 353 -14.36 -35.29 18.94
C LEU A 353 -14.56 -36.57 18.11
N GLY A 354 -15.81 -36.89 17.75
CA GLY A 354 -16.12 -38.09 16.97
C GLY A 354 -15.46 -38.11 15.58
N LYS A 355 -15.72 -39.17 14.81
CA LYS A 355 -15.12 -39.36 13.49
C LYS A 355 -15.43 -38.24 12.50
N ASN A 356 -16.64 -37.68 12.55
CA ASN A 356 -17.05 -36.63 11.60
C ASN A 356 -17.84 -35.55 12.33
N ASN A 357 -17.15 -34.49 12.75
CA ASN A 357 -17.73 -33.31 13.39
C ASN A 357 -17.63 -32.12 12.42
N SER A 358 -18.62 -31.94 11.54
CA SER A 358 -18.51 -31.10 10.33
C SER A 358 -18.75 -29.61 10.59
N ILE A 359 -17.72 -28.80 10.39
CA ILE A 359 -17.76 -27.35 10.61
C ILE A 359 -18.46 -26.66 9.44
N LEU A 360 -18.10 -27.03 8.20
CA LEU A 360 -18.61 -26.41 6.99
C LEU A 360 -18.64 -27.43 5.85
N GLY A 361 -19.73 -27.50 5.10
CA GLY A 361 -19.88 -28.36 3.92
C GLY A 361 -20.37 -27.57 2.70
N LYS A 362 -20.00 -28.03 1.50
CA LYS A 362 -20.48 -27.50 0.22
C LYS A 362 -20.42 -28.59 -0.85
N GLY A 363 -21.56 -29.20 -1.13
CA GLY A 363 -21.65 -30.29 -2.10
C GLY A 363 -20.82 -31.52 -1.71
N GLU A 364 -20.33 -32.23 -2.72
CA GLU A 364 -19.48 -33.42 -2.60
C GLU A 364 -17.98 -33.07 -2.51
N ASN A 365 -17.58 -31.93 -3.08
CA ASN A 365 -16.18 -31.59 -3.27
C ASN A 365 -15.55 -30.87 -2.08
N PHE A 366 -16.35 -30.42 -1.09
CA PHE A 366 -15.85 -29.64 0.03
C PHE A 366 -16.52 -30.03 1.35
N VAL A 367 -15.72 -30.54 2.28
CA VAL A 367 -16.07 -30.59 3.71
C VAL A 367 -14.87 -30.21 4.56
N LEU A 368 -15.07 -29.26 5.48
CA LEU A 368 -14.18 -28.98 6.59
C LEU A 368 -14.79 -29.55 7.88
N LYS A 369 -14.08 -30.46 8.54
CA LYS A 369 -14.55 -31.16 9.74
C LYS A 369 -13.41 -31.41 10.72
N LEU A 370 -13.78 -31.87 11.92
CA LEU A 370 -12.85 -32.55 12.82
C LEU A 370 -13.02 -34.06 12.67
N HIS A 371 -11.90 -34.76 12.51
CA HIS A 371 -11.79 -36.21 12.58
C HIS A 371 -10.92 -36.58 13.77
N ASP A 372 -11.52 -37.13 14.82
CA ASP A 372 -10.82 -37.45 16.07
C ASP A 372 -10.06 -36.23 16.65
N GLY A 373 -10.64 -35.04 16.48
CA GLY A 373 -10.09 -33.74 16.90
C GLY A 373 -9.12 -33.08 15.92
N PHE A 374 -8.71 -33.74 14.84
CA PHE A 374 -7.84 -33.14 13.84
C PHE A 374 -8.64 -32.45 12.73
N LEU A 375 -8.24 -31.22 12.38
CA LEU A 375 -8.80 -30.53 11.23
C LEU A 375 -8.59 -31.38 9.98
N THR A 376 -9.69 -31.63 9.27
CA THR A 376 -9.71 -32.46 8.08
C THR A 376 -10.47 -31.74 6.98
N PHE A 377 -9.84 -31.65 5.82
CA PHE A 377 -10.49 -31.26 4.59
C PHE A 377 -10.73 -32.51 3.74
N THR A 378 -11.98 -32.74 3.36
CA THR A 378 -12.39 -33.91 2.56
C THR A 378 -12.85 -33.44 1.19
N MET A 379 -12.28 -34.06 0.16
CA MET A 379 -12.82 -34.09 -1.20
C MET A 379 -13.34 -35.50 -1.44
N ALA A 380 -14.66 -35.66 -1.62
CA ALA A 380 -15.27 -36.97 -1.85
C ALA A 380 -14.57 -37.72 -2.99
N ASP A 381 -14.44 -39.03 -2.83
CA ASP A 381 -13.83 -39.94 -3.81
C ASP A 381 -12.35 -39.66 -4.17
N ILE A 382 -11.75 -38.63 -3.57
CA ILE A 382 -10.35 -38.24 -3.80
C ILE A 382 -9.52 -38.54 -2.56
N LYS A 383 -9.66 -37.74 -1.48
CA LYS A 383 -8.81 -37.86 -0.29
C LYS A 383 -9.30 -37.04 0.91
N ASP A 384 -9.00 -37.57 2.11
CA ASP A 384 -9.01 -36.81 3.36
C ASP A 384 -7.61 -36.22 3.64
N TYR A 385 -7.52 -34.89 3.71
CA TYR A 385 -6.33 -34.14 4.06
C TYR A 385 -6.41 -33.73 5.54
N ILE A 386 -5.58 -34.33 6.38
CA ILE A 386 -5.66 -34.23 7.85
C ILE A 386 -4.45 -33.45 8.38
N SER A 387 -4.69 -32.40 9.16
CA SER A 387 -3.67 -31.70 9.95
C SER A 387 -3.34 -32.51 11.20
N ARG A 388 -2.26 -33.30 11.17
CA ARG A 388 -1.93 -34.27 12.23
C ARG A 388 -1.10 -33.68 13.37
N THR A 389 -0.60 -32.46 13.23
CA THR A 389 0.38 -31.89 14.18
C THR A 389 -0.28 -31.23 15.39
N SER A 390 -1.52 -30.77 15.28
CA SER A 390 -2.18 -29.97 16.33
C SER A 390 -3.68 -30.29 16.43
N PRO A 391 -4.11 -31.17 17.35
CA PRO A 391 -5.53 -31.48 17.54
C PRO A 391 -6.27 -30.31 18.21
N VAL A 392 -7.54 -30.16 17.87
CA VAL A 392 -8.46 -29.25 18.54
C VAL A 392 -8.93 -29.88 19.86
N PRO A 393 -8.70 -29.23 21.02
CA PRO A 393 -9.11 -29.75 22.31
C PRO A 393 -10.64 -29.80 22.49
N LEU A 394 -11.10 -30.79 23.26
CA LEU A 394 -12.50 -30.93 23.66
C LEU A 394 -12.88 -29.85 24.68
N ASN A 395 -14.04 -29.21 24.51
CA ASN A 395 -14.59 -28.20 25.41
C ASN A 395 -13.73 -26.94 25.61
N GLU A 396 -12.83 -26.63 24.67
CA GLU A 396 -12.00 -25.43 24.70
C GLU A 396 -12.17 -24.60 23.42
N TRP A 397 -12.24 -23.28 23.57
CA TRP A 397 -12.34 -22.37 22.43
C TRP A 397 -11.02 -22.36 21.66
N THR A 398 -11.11 -22.72 20.38
CA THR A 398 -9.97 -22.77 19.46
C THR A 398 -10.36 -22.03 18.19
N GLN A 399 -9.51 -21.12 17.73
CA GLN A 399 -9.63 -20.58 16.38
C GLN A 399 -9.00 -21.59 15.42
N VAL A 400 -9.78 -22.01 14.43
CA VAL A 400 -9.31 -22.88 13.35
C VAL A 400 -9.34 -22.10 12.05
N ALA A 401 -8.36 -22.33 11.18
CA ALA A 401 -8.42 -21.83 9.82
C ALA A 401 -7.88 -22.82 8.79
N LEU A 402 -8.42 -22.73 7.58
CA LEU A 402 -7.99 -23.46 6.40
C LEU A 402 -7.78 -22.44 5.27
N VAL A 403 -6.59 -22.45 4.67
CA VAL A 403 -6.25 -21.65 3.50
C VAL A 403 -6.00 -22.61 2.33
N HIS A 404 -6.72 -22.43 1.23
CA HIS A 404 -6.52 -23.15 -0.02
C HIS A 404 -5.89 -22.23 -1.07
N SER A 405 -4.79 -22.68 -1.67
CA SER A 405 -4.11 -22.00 -2.77
C SER A 405 -4.34 -22.74 -4.08
N LYS A 406 -5.13 -22.16 -4.99
CA LYS A 406 -5.29 -22.70 -6.35
C LYS A 406 -4.01 -22.58 -7.16
N LEU A 407 -3.20 -21.56 -6.92
CA LEU A 407 -1.95 -21.35 -7.66
C LEU A 407 -0.88 -22.40 -7.30
N ASN A 408 -0.81 -22.77 -6.02
CA ASN A 408 0.20 -23.71 -5.52
C ASN A 408 -0.34 -25.13 -5.34
N SER A 409 -1.64 -25.34 -5.61
CA SER A 409 -2.40 -26.57 -5.34
C SER A 409 -2.15 -27.13 -3.94
N ASP A 410 -2.21 -26.26 -2.92
CA ASP A 410 -1.92 -26.64 -1.54
C ASP A 410 -2.96 -26.13 -0.52
N LEU A 411 -2.95 -26.78 0.64
CA LEU A 411 -3.74 -26.43 1.81
C LEU A 411 -2.81 -26.07 2.96
N SER A 412 -3.14 -25.01 3.69
CA SER A 412 -2.47 -24.65 4.94
C SER A 412 -3.49 -24.63 6.07
N PHE A 413 -3.19 -25.36 7.15
CA PHE A 413 -4.03 -25.45 8.34
C PHE A 413 -3.46 -24.57 9.45
N PHE A 414 -4.33 -23.95 10.22
CA PHE A 414 -3.95 -23.07 11.32
C PHE A 414 -4.78 -23.36 12.57
N ILE A 415 -4.13 -23.29 13.71
CA ILE A 415 -4.72 -23.35 15.04
C ILE A 415 -4.25 -22.13 15.83
N ASN A 416 -5.19 -21.34 16.34
CA ASN A 416 -4.93 -20.15 17.15
C ASN A 416 -3.91 -19.18 16.50
N GLY A 417 -4.11 -18.88 15.22
CA GLY A 417 -3.25 -17.97 14.47
C GLY A 417 -1.91 -18.55 13.99
N VAL A 418 -1.58 -19.81 14.32
CA VAL A 418 -0.29 -20.44 13.97
C VAL A 418 -0.51 -21.51 12.91
N GLN A 419 0.32 -21.50 11.85
CA GLN A 419 0.28 -22.54 10.81
C GLN A 419 0.81 -23.87 11.37
N THR A 420 0.01 -24.92 11.29
CA THR A 420 0.31 -26.24 11.87
C THR A 420 0.80 -27.22 10.81
N ASP A 421 0.13 -27.24 9.65
CA ASP A 421 0.45 -28.13 8.54
C ASP A 421 0.29 -27.40 7.21
N LYS A 422 1.10 -27.79 6.22
CA LYS A 422 0.92 -27.40 4.82
C LYS A 422 1.00 -28.65 3.93
N ILE A 423 -0.05 -28.93 3.18
CA ILE A 423 -0.23 -30.19 2.46
C ILE A 423 -0.50 -29.90 0.99
N GLN A 424 0.29 -30.51 0.10
CA GLN A 424 0.07 -30.49 -1.33
C GLN A 424 -1.12 -31.38 -1.71
N LEU A 425 -2.00 -30.85 -2.55
CA LEU A 425 -3.11 -31.60 -3.12
C LEU A 425 -2.59 -32.61 -4.14
N ILE A 426 -3.24 -33.77 -4.19
CA ILE A 426 -2.97 -34.76 -5.25
C ILE A 426 -3.76 -34.48 -6.52
N GLU A 427 -4.90 -33.80 -6.37
CA GLU A 427 -5.80 -33.35 -7.42
C GLU A 427 -6.32 -31.96 -7.07
N ASP A 428 -6.52 -31.12 -8.08
CA ASP A 428 -7.00 -29.75 -7.87
C ASP A 428 -8.43 -29.74 -7.31
N TYR A 429 -8.73 -28.74 -6.49
CA TYR A 429 -10.07 -28.55 -5.94
C TYR A 429 -11.08 -28.11 -7.03
N ASP A 430 -12.11 -28.92 -7.22
CA ASP A 430 -13.25 -28.62 -8.09
C ASP A 430 -14.35 -27.85 -7.34
N THR A 431 -14.73 -26.71 -7.90
CA THR A 431 -15.76 -25.83 -7.33
C THR A 431 -17.14 -26.48 -7.33
N SER A 432 -18.03 -25.97 -6.47
CA SER A 432 -19.38 -26.49 -6.34
C SER A 432 -20.44 -25.38 -6.43
N ASP A 433 -21.52 -25.65 -7.17
CA ASP A 433 -22.69 -24.77 -7.26
C ASP A 433 -23.74 -25.04 -6.18
N TYR A 434 -23.42 -25.85 -5.16
CA TYR A 434 -24.29 -26.06 -4.01
C TYR A 434 -24.13 -24.94 -2.97
N ASN A 435 -25.17 -24.77 -2.15
CA ASN A 435 -25.15 -23.83 -1.03
C ASN A 435 -24.11 -24.26 0.02
N LEU A 436 -23.53 -23.29 0.72
CA LEU A 436 -22.76 -23.53 1.93
C LEU A 436 -23.68 -23.95 3.07
N VAL A 437 -23.27 -24.97 3.81
CA VAL A 437 -23.96 -25.41 5.03
C VAL A 437 -22.97 -25.37 6.19
N VAL A 438 -23.28 -24.56 7.21
CA VAL A 438 -22.52 -24.45 8.46
C VAL A 438 -23.05 -25.50 9.45
N GLY A 439 -22.14 -26.22 10.10
CA GLY A 439 -22.48 -27.24 11.10
C GLY A 439 -22.98 -28.57 10.52
N SER A 440 -22.92 -28.76 9.19
CA SER A 440 -23.27 -30.02 8.53
C SER A 440 -22.58 -30.15 7.16
N ASN A 441 -22.68 -31.33 6.57
CA ASN A 441 -22.33 -31.61 5.17
C ASN A 441 -23.45 -32.39 4.45
N LEU A 442 -23.19 -32.83 3.20
CA LEU A 442 -24.14 -33.58 2.37
C LEU A 442 -24.58 -34.91 3.00
N TRP A 443 -23.71 -35.58 3.78
CA TRP A 443 -24.00 -36.86 4.44
C TRP A 443 -24.67 -36.72 5.80
N GLN A 444 -25.11 -35.52 6.18
CA GLN A 444 -25.72 -35.24 7.49
C GLN A 444 -24.80 -35.59 8.67
N GLU A 445 -23.51 -35.33 8.51
CA GLU A 445 -22.55 -35.38 9.61
C GLU A 445 -22.54 -34.00 10.27
N PHE A 446 -22.98 -33.91 11.52
CA PHE A 446 -23.27 -32.63 12.17
C PHE A 446 -22.15 -32.18 13.10
N PHE A 447 -21.97 -30.86 13.21
CA PHE A 447 -21.18 -30.31 14.30
C PHE A 447 -21.92 -30.41 15.63
N VAL A 448 -21.25 -30.82 16.70
CA VAL A 448 -21.79 -30.74 18.06
C VAL A 448 -20.86 -29.94 18.97
N GLY A 449 -21.33 -28.78 19.39
CA GLY A 449 -20.59 -27.86 20.25
C GLY A 449 -20.97 -26.40 20.00
N TYR A 450 -20.04 -25.49 20.28
CA TYR A 450 -20.25 -24.05 20.09
C TYR A 450 -19.41 -23.52 18.93
N MET A 451 -19.96 -22.57 18.19
CA MET A 451 -19.25 -21.83 17.14
C MET A 451 -19.50 -20.34 17.26
N ASP A 452 -18.52 -19.57 16.83
CA ASP A 452 -18.63 -18.13 16.68
C ASP A 452 -17.67 -17.61 15.61
N TYR A 453 -17.94 -16.40 15.10
CA TYR A 453 -17.13 -15.70 14.09
C TYR A 453 -16.64 -16.57 12.94
N ILE A 454 -17.56 -17.17 12.21
CA ILE A 454 -17.22 -17.97 11.02
C ILE A 454 -17.10 -17.03 9.84
N LYS A 455 -15.89 -16.91 9.29
CA LYS A 455 -15.55 -16.02 8.19
C LYS A 455 -15.00 -16.80 7.00
N ILE A 456 -15.37 -16.38 5.80
CA ILE A 456 -14.93 -16.99 4.53
C ILE A 456 -14.46 -15.90 3.58
N TRP A 457 -13.27 -16.06 3.02
CA TRP A 457 -12.69 -15.20 2.01
C TRP A 457 -12.52 -15.96 0.69
N ASN A 458 -12.80 -15.29 -0.43
CA ASN A 458 -12.45 -15.73 -1.79
C ASN A 458 -11.00 -15.34 -2.16
N ARG A 459 -10.08 -15.52 -1.22
CA ARG A 459 -8.63 -15.37 -1.42
C ARG A 459 -7.84 -16.14 -0.37
N GLU A 460 -6.55 -16.29 -0.63
CA GLU A 460 -5.58 -16.72 0.39
C GLU A 460 -5.29 -15.57 1.35
N LEU A 461 -5.49 -15.82 2.66
CA LEU A 461 -4.86 -15.03 3.72
C LEU A 461 -3.47 -15.56 3.99
N ASN A 462 -2.51 -14.68 4.27
CA ASN A 462 -1.17 -15.07 4.69
C ASN A 462 -1.11 -15.33 6.21
N PRO A 463 -0.01 -15.94 6.72
CA PRO A 463 0.11 -16.26 8.15
C PRO A 463 -0.02 -15.07 9.10
N ASP A 464 0.43 -13.88 8.70
CA ASP A 464 0.30 -12.67 9.52
C ASP A 464 -1.17 -12.23 9.61
N GLU A 465 -1.92 -12.26 8.49
CA GLU A 465 -3.36 -11.94 8.47
C GLU A 465 -4.17 -12.93 9.33
N ILE A 466 -3.84 -14.23 9.29
CA ILE A 466 -4.51 -15.24 10.13
C ILE A 466 -4.20 -15.04 11.62
N ARG A 467 -2.96 -14.67 11.95
CA ARG A 467 -2.57 -14.34 13.33
C ARG A 467 -3.29 -13.09 13.82
N ASP A 468 -3.38 -12.05 12.99
CA ASP A 468 -4.07 -10.81 13.35
C ASP A 468 -5.58 -11.07 13.54
N GLU A 469 -6.22 -11.90 12.71
CA GLU A 469 -7.60 -12.34 12.89
C GLU A 469 -7.81 -13.10 14.21
N PHE A 470 -6.84 -13.92 14.64
CA PHE A 470 -6.89 -14.58 15.94
C PHE A 470 -6.83 -13.58 17.10
N LEU A 471 -5.96 -12.57 17.00
CA LEU A 471 -5.76 -11.56 18.05
C LEU A 471 -6.96 -10.61 18.18
N ASP A 472 -7.54 -10.17 17.06
CA ASP A 472 -8.68 -9.25 17.04
C ASP A 472 -9.96 -9.88 17.61
N ALA A 473 -10.08 -11.21 17.54
CA ALA A 473 -11.24 -11.96 18.04
C ALA A 473 -11.13 -12.43 19.50
N SER A 474 -10.08 -12.03 20.23
CA SER A 474 -9.90 -12.32 21.66
C SER A 474 -10.66 -11.33 22.55
N PRO A 475 -11.36 -11.78 23.61
CA PRO A 475 -12.26 -10.91 24.36
C PRO A 475 -11.55 -9.86 25.23
N GLU A 476 -12.16 -8.66 25.26
CA GLU A 476 -11.72 -7.45 25.96
C GLU A 476 -11.68 -7.58 27.50
N GLU A 477 -10.75 -8.34 28.09
CA GLU A 477 -10.56 -8.31 29.56
C GLU A 477 -9.85 -7.03 30.06
N SER A 478 -9.25 -6.24 29.17
CA SER A 478 -8.36 -5.13 29.57
C SER A 478 -9.08 -3.82 29.97
N TYR A 479 -10.36 -3.65 29.64
CA TYR A 479 -11.08 -2.38 29.88
C TYR A 479 -11.74 -2.24 31.26
N GLY A 480 -11.89 -3.33 32.02
CA GLY A 480 -12.54 -3.30 33.35
C GLY A 480 -11.68 -2.68 34.45
N ILE A 481 -10.40 -3.05 34.49
CA ILE A 481 -9.45 -2.61 35.53
C ILE A 481 -9.13 -1.11 35.37
N PHE A 482 -9.00 -0.62 34.13
CA PHE A 482 -8.75 0.79 33.85
C PHE A 482 -9.91 1.70 34.28
N LYS A 483 -11.17 1.27 34.12
CA LYS A 483 -12.33 2.06 34.59
C LYS A 483 -12.39 2.14 36.12
N PHE A 484 -12.04 1.06 36.81
CA PHE A 484 -11.98 1.04 38.28
C PHE A 484 -10.89 1.98 38.82
N ILE A 485 -9.70 1.95 38.22
CA ILE A 485 -8.58 2.84 38.57
C ILE A 485 -8.92 4.30 38.28
N ILE A 486 -9.53 4.61 37.13
CA ILE A 486 -9.96 5.98 36.78
C ILE A 486 -11.03 6.49 37.76
N SER A 487 -11.94 5.62 38.20
CA SER A 487 -12.97 5.97 39.19
C SER A 487 -12.35 6.30 40.57
N ILE A 488 -11.36 5.51 41.02
CA ILE A 488 -10.62 5.80 42.27
C ILE A 488 -9.82 7.11 42.15
N ILE A 489 -9.15 7.33 41.01
CA ILE A 489 -8.41 8.57 40.76
C ILE A 489 -9.35 9.78 40.79
N MET A 490 -10.55 9.68 40.22
CA MET A 490 -11.53 10.77 40.25
C MET A 490 -12.04 11.07 41.67
N VAL A 491 -12.22 10.05 42.50
CA VAL A 491 -12.70 10.23 43.90
C VAL A 491 -11.61 10.80 44.81
N VAL A 492 -10.32 10.55 44.54
CA VAL A 492 -9.23 11.02 45.41
C VAL A 492 -8.62 12.33 44.92
N VAL A 493 -8.40 12.47 43.61
CA VAL A 493 -7.66 13.60 43.04
C VAL A 493 -8.53 14.84 42.90
N VAL A 494 -9.82 14.69 42.57
CA VAL A 494 -10.72 15.85 42.41
C VAL A 494 -10.94 16.59 43.75
N PRO A 495 -11.16 15.92 44.91
CA PRO A 495 -11.25 16.62 46.19
C PRO A 495 -9.93 17.27 46.62
N LEU A 496 -8.78 16.63 46.35
CA LEU A 496 -7.46 17.19 46.65
C LEU A 496 -7.17 18.44 45.81
N ILE A 497 -7.53 18.44 44.53
CA ILE A 497 -7.44 19.60 43.65
C ILE A 497 -8.39 20.72 44.13
N ALA A 498 -9.62 20.38 44.52
CA ALA A 498 -10.57 21.35 45.06
C ALA A 498 -10.07 21.99 46.36
N LEU A 499 -9.49 21.21 47.28
CA LEU A 499 -8.87 21.69 48.52
C LEU A 499 -7.66 22.59 48.25
N TYR A 500 -6.81 22.21 47.29
CA TYR A 500 -5.65 23.01 46.88
C TYR A 500 -6.05 24.37 46.32
N PHE A 501 -7.08 24.43 45.46
CA PHE A 501 -7.57 25.70 44.91
C PHE A 501 -8.37 26.53 45.93
N TRP A 502 -9.04 25.91 46.90
CA TRP A 502 -9.72 26.62 47.99
C TRP A 502 -8.72 27.33 48.89
N ASN A 503 -7.61 26.68 49.26
CA ASN A 503 -6.56 27.30 50.06
C ASN A 503 -5.79 28.41 49.32
N LYS A 504 -5.72 28.35 47.98
CA LYS A 504 -5.04 29.37 47.17
C LYS A 504 -5.87 30.63 46.92
N ARG A 505 -7.19 30.63 47.18
CA ARG A 505 -8.10 31.77 46.97
C ARG A 505 -8.10 32.83 48.08
N LYS A 506 -7.33 32.67 49.17
CA LYS A 506 -7.20 33.69 50.24
C LYS A 506 -6.10 34.74 50.02
N GLY A 507 -5.50 34.84 48.83
CA GLY A 507 -4.39 35.76 48.58
C GLY A 507 -4.49 36.56 47.28
N LYS A 508 -4.94 37.82 47.42
CA LYS A 508 -4.65 39.00 46.57
C LYS A 508 -5.25 39.06 45.15
N ASN A 509 -6.15 40.03 45.01
CA ASN A 509 -6.60 40.63 43.77
C ASN A 509 -5.44 41.32 43.02
N LYS A 510 -5.37 41.12 41.70
CA LYS A 510 -5.04 42.16 40.72
C LYS A 510 -5.73 41.83 39.40
N VAL A 511 -6.50 42.79 38.92
CA VAL A 511 -7.33 42.75 37.72
C VAL A 511 -6.46 43.00 36.50
N LEU A 512 -6.55 42.14 35.49
CA LEU A 512 -6.24 42.42 34.09
C LEU A 512 -7.40 41.83 33.28
N ASN A 513 -8.15 42.72 32.64
CA ASN A 513 -9.33 42.40 31.86
C ASN A 513 -8.91 41.75 30.52
N HIS A 514 -9.39 40.53 30.28
CA HIS A 514 -9.61 40.02 28.93
C HIS A 514 -11.12 40.04 28.66
N PRO A 515 -11.57 40.45 27.47
CA PRO A 515 -12.99 40.48 27.13
C PRO A 515 -13.55 39.06 27.06
N ALA A 516 -14.77 38.92 27.55
CA ALA A 516 -15.52 37.68 27.59
C ALA A 516 -15.92 37.23 26.18
N TYR A 517 -15.65 35.97 25.83
CA TYR A 517 -16.29 35.30 24.72
C TYR A 517 -17.71 34.88 25.12
N THR A 518 -18.68 35.45 24.42
CA THR A 518 -20.11 35.21 24.57
C THR A 518 -20.49 33.87 23.95
N LYS A 519 -21.40 33.15 24.62
CA LYS A 519 -22.11 31.96 24.11
C LYS A 519 -22.66 32.21 22.70
N VAL A 520 -22.45 31.24 21.81
CA VAL A 520 -23.13 31.15 20.51
C VAL A 520 -24.62 30.91 20.77
N GLY A 521 -25.41 31.97 20.64
CA GLY A 521 -26.85 31.95 20.55
C GLY A 521 -27.28 32.43 19.16
N GLU A 522 -28.20 31.67 18.58
CA GLU A 522 -29.18 32.03 17.54
C GLU A 522 -28.74 32.83 16.30
N VAL A 523 -29.00 32.18 15.17
CA VAL A 523 -29.01 32.71 13.80
C VAL A 523 -29.75 34.05 13.73
N ARG A 524 -29.02 35.12 13.35
CA ARG A 524 -29.59 36.34 12.76
C ARG A 524 -28.96 36.63 11.41
N LYS A 525 -29.83 36.79 10.41
CA LYS A 525 -29.54 37.22 9.03
C LYS A 525 -28.91 38.61 9.03
N THR A 526 -27.70 38.78 8.51
CA THR A 526 -27.34 39.97 7.71
C THR A 526 -26.17 39.63 6.79
N THR A 527 -26.35 39.92 5.50
CA THR A 527 -25.46 39.67 4.39
C THR A 527 -24.26 40.64 4.41
N VAL A 528 -23.03 40.12 4.36
CA VAL A 528 -21.85 40.88 3.94
C VAL A 528 -21.17 40.05 2.86
N VAL A 529 -21.26 40.50 1.60
CA VAL A 529 -20.50 39.95 0.48
C VAL A 529 -19.11 40.58 0.55
N GLN A 530 -18.10 39.81 0.92
CA GLN A 530 -16.71 40.26 0.95
C GLN A 530 -16.12 40.32 -0.48
N GLU A 531 -15.44 41.40 -0.82
CA GLU A 531 -14.69 41.49 -2.08
C GLU A 531 -13.38 40.68 -1.98
N ILE A 532 -13.17 39.75 -2.91
CA ILE A 532 -12.05 38.79 -3.02
C ILE A 532 -10.65 39.46 -2.97
N SER A 533 -10.58 40.77 -3.22
CA SER A 533 -9.36 41.59 -3.25
C SER A 533 -8.88 42.06 -1.87
N ALA A 534 -9.70 41.94 -0.82
CA ALA A 534 -9.39 42.46 0.52
C ALA A 534 -8.73 41.44 1.48
N CYS A 535 -8.90 40.13 1.22
CA CYS A 535 -8.37 39.08 2.10
C CYS A 535 -6.91 38.73 1.76
N GLN A 536 -6.04 38.79 2.76
CA GLN A 536 -4.61 38.45 2.61
C GLN A 536 -4.38 36.94 2.55
N GLU A 537 -5.21 36.15 3.22
CA GLU A 537 -5.14 34.68 3.25
C GLU A 537 -6.33 34.05 2.53
N LYS A 538 -6.11 32.93 1.83
CA LYS A 538 -7.11 32.28 0.95
C LYS A 538 -7.02 30.75 0.95
N ILE A 539 -8.16 30.07 0.97
CA ILE A 539 -8.30 28.62 0.73
C ILE A 539 -9.07 28.43 -0.58
N LEU A 540 -8.40 27.88 -1.59
CA LEU A 540 -8.97 27.61 -2.93
C LEU A 540 -9.15 26.11 -3.12
N CYS A 541 -10.33 25.71 -3.59
CA CYS A 541 -10.76 24.31 -3.65
C CYS A 541 -11.38 23.91 -5.00
N PHE A 542 -11.58 24.84 -5.94
CA PHE A 542 -12.00 24.53 -7.31
C PHE A 542 -10.74 24.53 -8.19
N GLY A 543 -10.39 23.34 -8.69
CA GLY A 543 -9.04 23.01 -9.15
C GLY A 543 -8.15 22.40 -8.05
N PRO A 544 -6.81 22.45 -8.19
CA PRO A 544 -5.91 21.90 -7.18
C PRO A 544 -5.98 22.72 -5.88
N LEU A 545 -6.00 22.02 -4.73
CA LEU A 545 -6.01 22.65 -3.40
C LEU A 545 -4.83 23.63 -3.24
N LYS A 546 -5.14 24.90 -2.93
CA LYS A 546 -4.17 25.95 -2.57
C LYS A 546 -4.56 26.59 -1.25
N ILE A 547 -3.56 26.86 -0.41
CA ILE A 547 -3.74 27.56 0.86
C ILE A 547 -2.71 28.69 0.87
N ILE A 548 -3.16 29.90 0.53
CA ILE A 548 -2.32 31.09 0.37
C ILE A 548 -2.32 31.83 1.71
N VAL A 549 -1.15 32.03 2.30
CA VAL A 549 -0.98 32.83 3.54
C VAL A 549 -0.58 34.27 3.22
N ALA A 550 -0.49 35.14 4.24
CA ALA A 550 -0.41 36.60 4.05
C ALA A 550 0.82 37.08 3.24
N ASP A 551 1.90 36.28 3.19
CA ASP A 551 3.10 36.56 2.39
C ASP A 551 3.00 36.09 0.93
N GLY A 552 1.87 35.51 0.52
CA GLY A 552 1.62 34.96 -0.81
C GLY A 552 2.08 33.51 -1.01
N THR A 553 2.66 32.87 0.01
CA THR A 553 3.11 31.48 -0.06
C THR A 553 1.93 30.51 -0.05
N ASP A 554 1.96 29.55 -0.98
CA ASP A 554 1.03 28.43 -0.98
C ASP A 554 1.52 27.29 -0.07
N ILE A 555 1.00 27.24 1.16
CA ILE A 555 1.38 26.24 2.16
C ILE A 555 0.77 24.86 1.88
N ALA A 556 -0.19 24.74 0.95
CA ALA A 556 -0.72 23.44 0.55
C ALA A 556 0.37 22.53 -0.08
N LYS A 557 1.42 23.14 -0.65
CA LYS A 557 2.60 22.44 -1.19
C LYS A 557 3.48 21.80 -0.11
N LYS A 558 3.39 22.27 1.13
CA LYS A 558 4.12 21.71 2.29
C LYS A 558 3.39 20.51 2.89
N LEU A 559 2.12 20.29 2.54
CA LEU A 559 1.32 19.17 3.04
C LEU A 559 1.74 17.87 2.35
N SER A 560 2.24 16.91 3.13
CA SER A 560 2.37 15.53 2.65
C SER A 560 0.99 14.96 2.31
N PRO A 561 0.89 13.87 1.51
CA PRO A 561 -0.40 13.32 1.09
C PRO A 561 -1.37 13.07 2.26
N LYS A 562 -0.87 12.53 3.39
CA LYS A 562 -1.69 12.26 4.57
C LYS A 562 -2.08 13.53 5.34
N LEU A 563 -1.23 14.56 5.36
CA LEU A 563 -1.58 15.86 5.96
C LEU A 563 -2.61 16.61 5.12
N LYS A 564 -2.54 16.47 3.79
CA LYS A 564 -3.54 17.00 2.85
C LYS A 564 -4.91 16.33 3.08
N GLN A 565 -4.95 15.00 3.19
CA GLN A 565 -6.19 14.28 3.56
C GLN A 565 -6.73 14.75 4.92
N LEU A 566 -5.88 14.86 5.95
CA LEU A 566 -6.28 15.31 7.28
C LEU A 566 -6.89 16.71 7.25
N PHE A 567 -6.24 17.64 6.53
CA PHE A 567 -6.75 18.99 6.33
C PHE A 567 -8.12 18.95 5.66
N LEU A 568 -8.26 18.25 4.52
CA LEU A 568 -9.49 18.22 3.74
C LEU A 568 -10.66 17.59 4.49
N ILE A 569 -10.46 16.47 5.19
CA ILE A 569 -11.51 15.83 5.97
C ILE A 569 -12.01 16.77 7.06
N VAL A 570 -11.10 17.41 7.82
CA VAL A 570 -11.52 18.35 8.86
C VAL A 570 -12.21 19.57 8.24
N MET A 571 -11.66 20.12 7.16
CA MET A 571 -12.21 21.25 6.40
C MET A 571 -13.66 20.98 5.95
N LEU A 572 -13.90 19.88 5.24
CA LEU A 572 -15.22 19.47 4.74
C LEU A 572 -16.23 19.21 5.86
N HIS A 573 -15.77 18.83 7.05
CA HIS A 573 -16.60 18.61 8.23
C HIS A 573 -16.80 19.85 9.12
N SER A 574 -16.10 20.96 8.84
CA SER A 574 -16.15 22.20 9.64
C SER A 574 -17.04 23.28 9.02
N VAL A 575 -17.38 23.18 7.74
CA VAL A 575 -18.20 24.19 7.03
C VAL A 575 -19.69 24.01 7.29
N GLY A 576 -20.39 25.14 7.41
CA GLY A 576 -21.86 25.22 7.45
C GLY A 576 -22.44 24.78 8.80
N SER A 577 -23.53 24.00 8.76
CA SER A 577 -24.22 23.49 9.96
C SER A 577 -23.57 22.24 10.59
N LYS A 578 -22.38 21.84 10.11
CA LYS A 578 -21.70 20.62 10.53
C LYS A 578 -21.03 20.81 11.91
N LYS A 579 -21.08 19.76 12.72
CA LYS A 579 -20.58 19.75 14.11
C LYS A 579 -19.09 19.39 14.22
N GLY A 580 -18.30 19.57 13.17
CA GLY A 580 -16.91 19.09 13.13
C GLY A 580 -16.82 17.57 13.00
N ILE A 581 -15.60 17.03 13.07
CA ILE A 581 -15.37 15.58 12.95
C ILE A 581 -14.83 14.97 14.24
N SER A 582 -15.49 13.91 14.73
CA SER A 582 -15.01 13.21 15.93
C SER A 582 -13.64 12.58 15.70
N THR A 583 -12.86 12.44 16.77
CA THR A 583 -11.55 11.76 16.70
C THR A 583 -11.65 10.34 16.15
N LYS A 584 -12.74 9.63 16.46
CA LYS A 584 -13.01 8.28 15.96
C LYS A 584 -13.18 8.29 14.44
N LYS A 585 -14.13 9.10 13.94
CA LYS A 585 -14.43 9.21 12.51
C LYS A 585 -13.26 9.74 11.69
N LEU A 586 -12.50 10.70 12.23
CA LEU A 586 -11.29 11.22 11.61
C LEU A 586 -10.21 10.14 11.46
N THR A 587 -10.11 9.25 12.45
CA THR A 587 -9.17 8.13 12.42
C THR A 587 -9.61 7.09 11.40
N GLU A 588 -10.90 6.77 11.34
CA GLU A 588 -11.47 5.84 10.36
C GLU A 588 -11.22 6.29 8.91
N TYR A 589 -11.31 7.59 8.62
CA TYR A 589 -11.00 8.10 7.27
C TYR A 589 -9.52 8.04 6.91
N LEU A 590 -8.62 8.43 7.83
CA LEU A 590 -7.20 8.58 7.51
C LEU A 590 -6.40 7.29 7.65
N TRP A 591 -6.82 6.45 8.57
CA TRP A 591 -6.13 5.26 9.04
C TRP A 591 -7.14 4.12 9.29
N PRO A 592 -7.91 3.73 8.26
CA PRO A 592 -8.79 2.57 8.37
C PRO A 592 -7.97 1.34 8.78
N GLY A 593 -8.51 0.52 9.68
CA GLY A 593 -7.84 -0.70 10.16
C GLY A 593 -6.66 -0.51 11.12
N MET A 594 -6.27 0.72 11.49
CA MET A 594 -5.22 0.92 12.51
C MET A 594 -5.75 0.65 13.93
N THR A 595 -4.98 -0.10 14.72
CA THR A 595 -5.30 -0.33 16.14
C THR A 595 -5.43 0.99 16.91
N PRO A 596 -6.31 1.08 17.94
CA PRO A 596 -6.56 2.34 18.65
C PRO A 596 -5.30 3.02 19.24
N SER A 597 -4.31 2.22 19.66
CA SER A 597 -3.05 2.70 20.24
C SER A 597 -2.10 3.29 19.19
N SER A 598 -1.90 2.58 18.08
CA SER A 598 -1.07 3.03 16.95
C SER A 598 -1.69 4.25 16.27
N ALA A 599 -3.00 4.21 16.05
CA ALA A 599 -3.75 5.33 15.51
C ALA A 599 -3.68 6.58 16.39
N LYS A 600 -3.65 6.43 17.72
CA LYS A 600 -3.50 7.57 18.64
C LYS A 600 -2.15 8.27 18.48
N ASN A 601 -1.06 7.51 18.40
CA ASN A 601 0.28 8.07 18.25
C ASN A 601 0.47 8.72 16.87
N THR A 602 0.09 8.01 15.81
CA THR A 602 0.16 8.51 14.42
C THR A 602 -0.71 9.75 14.21
N ARG A 603 -1.93 9.76 14.75
CA ARG A 603 -2.81 10.94 14.72
C ARG A 603 -2.20 12.10 15.48
N GLY A 604 -1.65 11.86 16.67
CA GLY A 604 -0.98 12.89 17.47
C GLY A 604 0.10 13.59 16.67
N THR A 605 1.00 12.83 16.04
CA THR A 605 2.09 13.37 15.21
C THR A 605 1.56 14.14 14.00
N ASN A 606 0.60 13.59 13.24
CA ASN A 606 0.06 14.26 12.06
C ASN A 606 -0.70 15.55 12.41
N ILE A 607 -1.41 15.58 13.54
CA ILE A 607 -2.07 16.82 14.02
C ILE A 607 -1.06 17.88 14.41
N GLN A 608 0.05 17.51 15.06
CA GLN A 608 1.11 18.47 15.38
C GLN A 608 1.81 18.99 14.13
N ASN A 609 2.10 18.12 13.16
CA ASN A 609 2.70 18.51 11.89
C ASN A 609 1.77 19.44 11.08
N LEU A 610 0.47 19.14 11.04
CA LEU A 610 -0.50 20.02 10.39
C LEU A 610 -0.59 21.38 11.10
N ARG A 611 -0.61 21.41 12.44
CA ARG A 611 -0.58 22.66 13.21
C ARG A 611 0.69 23.47 12.96
N ALA A 612 1.84 22.82 12.84
CA ALA A 612 3.09 23.49 12.56
C ALA A 612 3.09 24.16 11.17
N ILE A 613 2.50 23.51 10.15
CA ILE A 613 2.36 24.09 8.82
C ILE A 613 1.33 25.23 8.83
N LEU A 614 0.21 25.06 9.52
CA LEU A 614 -0.83 26.10 9.65
C LEU A 614 -0.38 27.28 10.52
N ALA A 615 0.68 27.16 11.31
CA ALA A 615 1.21 28.27 12.10
C ALA A 615 1.76 29.42 11.24
N ASP A 616 2.02 29.18 9.95
CA ASP A 616 2.35 30.20 8.95
C ASP A 616 1.12 31.08 8.60
N SER A 617 -0.09 30.65 8.95
CA SER A 617 -1.35 31.37 8.78
C SER A 617 -1.79 32.00 10.11
N THR A 618 -2.30 33.23 10.04
CA THR A 618 -2.89 33.92 11.19
C THR A 618 -4.40 33.69 11.31
N THR A 619 -5.04 33.27 10.22
CA THR A 619 -6.50 33.18 10.10
C THR A 619 -7.05 31.75 10.13
N ILE A 620 -6.22 30.73 9.92
CA ILE A 620 -6.63 29.31 9.82
C ILE A 620 -6.06 28.51 11.00
N GLN A 621 -6.93 27.89 11.79
CA GLN A 621 -6.52 27.12 12.97
C GLN A 621 -7.21 25.75 13.07
N LEU A 622 -6.42 24.72 13.43
CA LEU A 622 -6.93 23.39 13.74
C LEU A 622 -7.22 23.24 15.25
N VAL A 623 -8.49 23.30 15.61
CA VAL A 623 -8.96 23.26 17.00
C VAL A 623 -9.68 21.95 17.34
N PHE A 624 -9.65 21.62 18.63
CA PHE A 624 -10.41 20.49 19.18
C PHE A 624 -11.34 20.99 20.28
N ARG A 625 -12.65 20.97 20.02
CA ARG A 625 -13.69 21.44 20.95
C ARG A 625 -14.87 20.48 20.93
N GLU A 626 -15.53 20.29 22.07
CA GLU A 626 -16.70 19.41 22.18
C GLU A 626 -16.51 17.99 21.62
N LYS A 627 -15.30 17.43 21.79
CA LYS A 627 -14.88 16.11 21.28
C LYS A 627 -14.75 15.99 19.75
N ASN A 628 -14.85 17.10 19.02
CA ASN A 628 -14.70 17.15 17.56
C ASN A 628 -13.56 18.07 17.13
N TRP A 629 -12.95 17.75 16.00
CA TRP A 629 -11.95 18.56 15.31
C TRP A 629 -12.65 19.53 14.36
N PHE A 630 -12.17 20.76 14.35
CA PHE A 630 -12.63 21.82 13.47
C PHE A 630 -11.46 22.57 12.84
N LEU A 631 -11.68 23.02 11.62
CA LEU A 631 -10.91 24.09 11.01
C LEU A 631 -11.66 25.40 11.30
N GLU A 632 -11.11 26.22 12.19
CA GLU A 632 -11.59 27.58 12.42
C GLU A 632 -10.90 28.50 11.42
N VAL A 633 -11.70 29.22 10.65
CA VAL A 633 -11.23 30.18 9.64
C VAL A 633 -11.82 31.53 10.02
N ALA A 634 -10.95 32.52 10.23
CA ALA A 634 -11.35 33.87 10.59
C ALA A 634 -12.05 34.57 9.42
N GLU A 635 -12.85 35.60 9.73
CA GLU A 635 -13.66 36.33 8.74
C GLU A 635 -12.82 37.04 7.68
N ASP A 636 -11.54 37.31 7.93
CA ASP A 636 -10.59 37.96 7.03
C ASP A 636 -9.85 37.00 6.08
N CYS A 637 -10.20 35.71 6.09
CA CYS A 637 -9.71 34.71 5.15
C CYS A 637 -10.76 34.35 4.10
N TYR A 638 -10.38 34.37 2.82
CA TYR A 638 -11.28 33.93 1.75
C TYR A 638 -11.35 32.40 1.69
N TRP A 639 -12.55 31.84 1.84
CA TRP A 639 -12.76 30.38 1.77
C TRP A 639 -13.71 30.04 0.62
N GLU A 640 -13.13 29.66 -0.51
CA GLU A 640 -13.85 29.48 -1.79
C GLU A 640 -14.96 28.43 -1.71
N TYR A 641 -14.74 27.32 -1.01
CA TYR A 641 -15.77 26.29 -0.82
C TYR A 641 -16.97 26.79 0.00
N GLN A 642 -16.74 27.61 1.03
CA GLN A 642 -17.83 28.22 1.81
C GLN A 642 -18.61 29.23 0.97
N GLU A 643 -17.92 30.00 0.12
CA GLU A 643 -18.52 30.96 -0.78
C GLU A 643 -19.45 30.28 -1.81
N VAL A 644 -19.01 29.17 -2.41
CA VAL A 644 -19.88 28.39 -3.31
C VAL A 644 -21.11 27.86 -2.58
N LEU A 645 -20.96 27.25 -1.40
CA LEU A 645 -22.12 26.78 -0.62
C LEU A 645 -23.07 27.93 -0.23
N HIS A 646 -22.54 29.12 0.03
CA HIS A 646 -23.34 30.30 0.31
C HIS A 646 -24.21 30.67 -0.90
N TYR A 647 -23.61 30.72 -2.10
CA TYR A 647 -24.35 31.00 -3.33
C TYR A 647 -25.38 29.92 -3.66
N LEU A 648 -25.04 28.63 -3.55
CA LEU A 648 -26.00 27.53 -3.75
C LEU A 648 -27.22 27.67 -2.83
N ASN A 649 -27.00 27.98 -1.55
CA ASN A 649 -28.08 28.17 -0.57
C ASN A 649 -28.88 29.47 -0.79
N ILE A 650 -28.25 30.53 -1.30
CA ILE A 650 -28.94 31.76 -1.65
C ILE A 650 -29.85 31.50 -2.85
N PHE A 651 -29.32 30.94 -3.93
CA PHE A 651 -30.10 30.75 -5.16
C PHE A 651 -31.27 29.77 -5.01
N GLY A 652 -31.18 28.80 -4.08
CA GLY A 652 -32.29 27.91 -3.72
C GLY A 652 -33.43 28.56 -2.90
N LYS A 653 -33.40 29.87 -2.61
CA LYS A 653 -34.48 30.58 -1.90
C LYS A 653 -35.35 31.38 -2.86
N GLU A 654 -36.67 31.28 -2.68
CA GLU A 654 -37.71 31.82 -3.58
C GLU A 654 -37.70 33.36 -3.76
N ASP A 655 -37.02 34.12 -2.90
CA ASP A 655 -37.28 35.56 -2.69
C ASP A 655 -36.05 36.45 -2.97
N ILE A 656 -35.45 36.36 -4.17
CA ILE A 656 -34.29 37.16 -4.59
C ILE A 656 -34.59 37.98 -5.83
N GLY A 657 -34.31 39.30 -5.78
CA GLY A 657 -34.47 40.20 -6.92
C GLY A 657 -33.49 39.94 -8.07
N VAL A 658 -33.95 40.11 -9.31
CA VAL A 658 -33.26 39.76 -10.57
C VAL A 658 -31.83 40.30 -10.67
N GLY A 659 -31.59 41.57 -10.34
CA GLY A 659 -30.25 42.18 -10.41
C GLY A 659 -29.25 41.65 -9.37
N GLN A 660 -29.71 41.25 -8.18
CA GLN A 660 -28.86 40.56 -7.19
C GLN A 660 -28.58 39.11 -7.61
N ARG A 661 -29.54 38.49 -8.31
CA ARG A 661 -29.40 37.14 -8.83
C ARG A 661 -28.35 37.07 -9.94
N GLU A 662 -28.36 37.99 -10.90
CA GLU A 662 -27.35 38.05 -11.98
C GLU A 662 -25.93 38.33 -11.49
N GLY A 663 -25.76 39.32 -10.59
CA GLY A 663 -24.45 39.69 -10.07
C GLY A 663 -23.80 38.57 -9.23
N GLY A 664 -24.58 37.88 -8.41
CA GLY A 664 -24.12 36.71 -7.67
C GLY A 664 -23.82 35.52 -8.59
N LEU A 665 -24.66 35.30 -9.61
CA LEU A 665 -24.50 34.18 -10.54
C LEU A 665 -23.19 34.32 -11.33
N ARG A 666 -22.84 35.52 -11.80
CA ARG A 666 -21.55 35.77 -12.47
C ARG A 666 -20.35 35.43 -11.58
N LYS A 667 -20.43 35.75 -10.29
CA LYS A 667 -19.37 35.42 -9.33
C LYS A 667 -19.26 33.90 -9.11
N LEU A 668 -20.39 33.23 -8.92
CA LEU A 668 -20.44 31.77 -8.77
C LEU A 668 -19.88 31.06 -10.01
N LEU A 669 -20.37 31.40 -11.20
CA LEU A 669 -19.91 30.80 -12.45
C LEU A 669 -18.43 31.09 -12.73
N GLY A 670 -17.93 32.25 -12.31
CA GLY A 670 -16.50 32.56 -12.39
C GLY A 670 -15.62 31.59 -11.59
N ILE A 671 -16.11 31.06 -10.46
CA ILE A 671 -15.41 30.04 -9.66
C ILE A 671 -15.56 28.66 -10.33
N LEU A 672 -16.78 28.29 -10.71
CA LEU A 672 -17.10 26.94 -11.19
C LEU A 672 -16.60 26.64 -12.61
N LYS A 673 -16.31 27.66 -13.41
CA LYS A 673 -15.87 27.52 -14.81
C LYS A 673 -14.38 27.17 -14.94
N GLU A 674 -13.60 27.33 -13.88
CA GLU A 674 -12.16 27.07 -13.92
C GLU A 674 -11.87 25.56 -13.98
N GLU A 675 -12.17 24.81 -12.91
CA GLU A 675 -11.93 23.37 -12.82
C GLU A 675 -12.88 22.70 -11.82
N ARG A 676 -12.95 21.35 -11.85
CA ARG A 676 -13.72 20.55 -10.88
C ARG A 676 -13.25 20.80 -9.45
N PHE A 677 -14.17 20.63 -8.51
CA PHE A 677 -13.87 20.67 -7.08
C PHE A 677 -12.78 19.66 -6.72
N LEU A 678 -11.69 20.14 -6.12
CA LEU A 678 -10.50 19.36 -5.72
C LEU A 678 -9.93 18.49 -6.84
N ALA A 679 -9.82 19.06 -8.05
CA ALA A 679 -9.22 18.39 -9.20
C ALA A 679 -7.83 17.80 -8.85
N ASN A 680 -7.58 16.56 -9.30
CA ASN A 680 -6.38 15.76 -9.04
C ASN A 680 -6.26 15.13 -7.63
N ILE A 681 -7.38 14.97 -6.91
CA ILE A 681 -7.44 14.20 -5.67
C ILE A 681 -8.41 13.03 -5.87
N GLU A 682 -7.87 11.82 -5.96
CA GLU A 682 -8.61 10.57 -6.24
C GLU A 682 -8.68 9.69 -4.98
N ASP A 683 -9.31 10.22 -3.93
CA ASP A 683 -9.51 9.51 -2.65
C ASP A 683 -10.97 9.04 -2.51
N ASP A 684 -11.23 7.75 -2.35
CA ASP A 684 -12.59 7.17 -2.29
C ASP A 684 -13.53 7.83 -1.24
N TRP A 685 -12.99 8.31 -0.12
CA TRP A 685 -13.79 8.96 0.93
C TRP A 685 -14.33 10.34 0.51
N LEU A 686 -13.75 10.92 -0.54
CA LEU A 686 -14.10 12.23 -1.08
C LEU A 686 -15.32 12.14 -2.03
N ASP A 687 -15.54 11.00 -2.68
CA ASP A 687 -16.60 10.79 -3.68
C ASP A 687 -17.97 11.27 -3.22
N PRO A 688 -18.46 10.93 -2.00
CA PRO A 688 -19.80 11.37 -1.56
C PRO A 688 -19.93 12.88 -1.38
N PHE A 689 -18.81 13.60 -1.20
CA PHE A 689 -18.80 15.06 -1.12
C PHE A 689 -18.76 15.69 -2.51
N VAL A 690 -17.94 15.13 -3.41
CA VAL A 690 -17.84 15.58 -4.80
C VAL A 690 -19.14 15.33 -5.54
N GLU A 691 -19.73 14.14 -5.42
CA GLU A 691 -21.00 13.77 -6.05
C GLU A 691 -22.13 14.70 -5.61
N ARG A 692 -22.29 14.89 -4.29
CA ARG A 692 -23.31 15.80 -3.77
C ARG A 692 -23.15 17.22 -4.29
N LEU A 693 -21.93 17.77 -4.21
CA LEU A 693 -21.66 19.13 -4.68
C LEU A 693 -21.90 19.25 -6.19
N SER A 694 -21.51 18.24 -6.96
CA SER A 694 -21.70 18.21 -8.41
C SER A 694 -23.19 18.20 -8.76
N ASN A 695 -23.99 17.39 -8.07
CA ASN A 695 -25.44 17.37 -8.24
C ASN A 695 -26.06 18.72 -7.85
N ASP A 696 -25.71 19.29 -6.69
CA ASP A 696 -26.22 20.59 -6.25
C ASP A 696 -25.88 21.72 -7.27
N ILE A 697 -24.69 21.65 -7.91
CA ILE A 697 -24.28 22.59 -8.96
C ILE A 697 -25.09 22.37 -10.24
N LEU A 698 -25.22 21.12 -10.70
CA LEU A 698 -25.94 20.78 -11.94
C LEU A 698 -27.42 21.14 -11.82
N ASP A 699 -28.06 20.82 -10.69
CA ASP A 699 -29.46 21.15 -10.41
C ASP A 699 -29.66 22.67 -10.46
N LEU A 700 -28.80 23.44 -9.78
CA LEU A 700 -28.85 24.90 -9.85
C LEU A 700 -28.65 25.40 -11.28
N CYS A 701 -27.68 24.86 -12.03
CA CYS A 701 -27.43 25.29 -13.40
C CYS A 701 -28.64 25.03 -14.31
N GLN A 702 -29.33 23.91 -14.13
CA GLN A 702 -30.56 23.59 -14.86
C GLN A 702 -31.69 24.55 -14.48
N GLU A 703 -31.93 24.76 -13.18
CA GLU A 703 -32.96 25.68 -12.69
C GLU A 703 -32.73 27.11 -13.20
N VAL A 704 -31.49 27.58 -13.15
CA VAL A 704 -31.13 28.92 -13.66
C VAL A 704 -31.28 28.99 -15.17
N ALA A 705 -30.89 27.95 -15.92
CA ALA A 705 -31.04 27.94 -17.38
C ALA A 705 -32.50 28.09 -17.83
N LEU A 706 -33.47 27.54 -17.08
CA LEU A 706 -34.90 27.69 -17.34
C LEU A 706 -35.43 29.12 -17.11
N LEU A 707 -34.74 29.92 -16.29
CA LEU A 707 -35.14 31.29 -15.95
C LEU A 707 -34.54 32.34 -16.87
N LEU A 708 -33.49 32.00 -17.64
CA LEU A 708 -32.76 32.95 -18.48
C LEU A 708 -33.33 32.97 -19.91
N ASN A 709 -33.53 34.17 -20.44
CA ASN A 709 -33.90 34.34 -21.85
C ASN A 709 -32.67 34.17 -22.76
N LEU A 710 -32.81 33.32 -23.79
CA LEU A 710 -31.74 32.99 -24.74
C LEU A 710 -31.15 34.21 -25.48
N GLU A 711 -31.93 35.25 -25.76
CA GLU A 711 -31.46 36.42 -26.51
C GLU A 711 -30.81 37.47 -25.61
N GLU A 712 -31.33 37.65 -24.39
CA GLU A 712 -30.84 38.66 -23.45
C GLU A 712 -29.59 38.18 -22.66
N HIS A 713 -29.46 36.87 -22.42
CA HIS A 713 -28.48 36.31 -21.47
C HIS A 713 -27.48 35.34 -22.10
N ILE A 714 -27.17 35.47 -23.40
CA ILE A 714 -26.26 34.56 -24.15
C ILE A 714 -24.95 34.29 -23.39
N SER A 715 -24.29 35.33 -22.85
CA SER A 715 -23.02 35.19 -22.14
C SER A 715 -23.13 34.31 -20.89
N LEU A 716 -24.17 34.50 -20.08
CA LEU A 716 -24.43 33.70 -18.88
C LEU A 716 -24.79 32.25 -19.22
N LEU A 717 -25.57 32.04 -20.28
CA LEU A 717 -25.92 30.71 -20.76
C LEU A 717 -24.69 29.95 -21.29
N GLN A 718 -23.75 30.64 -21.94
CA GLN A 718 -22.47 30.03 -22.33
C GLN A 718 -21.61 29.62 -21.13
N ASP A 719 -21.59 30.44 -20.08
CA ASP A 719 -20.88 30.12 -18.83
C ASP A 719 -21.53 28.92 -18.12
N LEU A 720 -22.87 28.87 -18.04
CA LEU A 720 -23.61 27.72 -17.50
C LEU A 720 -23.33 26.44 -18.27
N VAL A 721 -23.40 26.48 -19.60
CA VAL A 721 -23.07 25.33 -20.46
C VAL A 721 -21.64 24.84 -20.19
N SER A 722 -20.69 25.76 -20.01
CA SER A 722 -19.29 25.42 -19.72
C SER A 722 -19.16 24.70 -18.37
N VAL A 723 -19.82 25.22 -17.33
CA VAL A 723 -19.85 24.59 -16.00
C VAL A 723 -20.49 23.21 -16.08
N MET A 724 -21.67 23.08 -16.69
CA MET A 724 -22.37 21.79 -16.78
C MET A 724 -21.54 20.72 -17.49
N HIS A 725 -20.80 21.08 -18.55
CA HIS A 725 -19.88 20.14 -19.22
C HIS A 725 -18.67 19.76 -18.34
N ILE A 726 -18.16 20.70 -17.52
CA ILE A 726 -17.07 20.38 -16.59
C ILE A 726 -17.53 19.28 -15.63
N TYR A 727 -18.76 19.33 -15.13
CA TYR A 727 -19.26 18.37 -14.13
C TYR A 727 -19.90 17.11 -14.72
N ASP A 728 -20.44 17.18 -15.95
CA ASP A 728 -21.05 16.08 -16.66
C ASP A 728 -20.81 16.19 -18.18
N ASP A 729 -19.88 15.37 -18.70
CA ASP A 729 -19.48 15.35 -20.11
C ASP A 729 -20.62 14.91 -21.05
N LEU A 730 -21.65 14.22 -20.53
CA LEU A 730 -22.81 13.73 -21.27
C LEU A 730 -24.11 14.42 -20.83
N ASN A 731 -24.02 15.67 -20.41
CA ASN A 731 -25.19 16.44 -20.02
C ASN A 731 -26.05 16.87 -21.22
N GLU A 732 -27.24 16.28 -21.36
CA GLU A 732 -28.16 16.55 -22.48
C GLU A 732 -28.70 17.99 -22.49
N THR A 733 -28.99 18.58 -21.32
CA THR A 733 -29.45 19.97 -21.21
C THR A 733 -28.38 20.95 -21.65
N ALA A 734 -27.13 20.71 -21.25
CA ALA A 734 -26.01 21.53 -21.67
C ALA A 734 -25.75 21.40 -23.18
N LEU A 735 -25.89 20.20 -23.74
CA LEU A 735 -25.83 19.98 -25.19
C LEU A 735 -26.92 20.81 -25.89
N GLN A 736 -28.17 20.69 -25.46
CA GLN A 736 -29.31 21.39 -26.06
C GLN A 736 -29.10 22.91 -26.07
N LEU A 737 -28.77 23.50 -24.93
CA LEU A 737 -28.51 24.94 -24.80
C LEU A 737 -27.34 25.37 -25.69
N ARG A 738 -26.26 24.57 -25.75
CA ARG A 738 -25.11 24.86 -26.61
C ARG A 738 -25.47 24.89 -28.09
N LEU A 739 -26.31 23.95 -28.54
CA LEU A 739 -26.79 23.90 -29.92
C LEU A 739 -27.68 25.12 -30.23
N GLN A 740 -28.60 25.48 -29.34
CA GLN A 740 -29.46 26.65 -29.49
C GLN A 740 -28.65 27.96 -29.59
N ILE A 741 -27.64 28.14 -28.73
CA ILE A 741 -26.74 29.31 -28.76
C ILE A 741 -26.00 29.39 -30.10
N LEU A 742 -25.44 28.28 -30.59
CA LEU A 742 -24.67 28.25 -31.84
C LEU A 742 -25.54 28.52 -33.08
N ILE A 743 -26.77 27.98 -33.10
CA ILE A 743 -27.73 28.22 -34.17
C ILE A 743 -28.13 29.70 -34.21
N LYS A 744 -28.40 30.31 -33.05
CA LYS A 744 -28.65 31.76 -32.94
C LYS A 744 -27.47 32.62 -33.39
N GLN A 745 -26.24 32.16 -33.16
CA GLN A 745 -25.02 32.82 -33.64
C GLN A 745 -24.72 32.58 -35.13
N GLY A 746 -25.57 31.83 -35.84
CA GLY A 746 -25.40 31.52 -37.27
C GLY A 746 -24.36 30.43 -37.56
N ASN A 747 -23.88 29.71 -36.55
CA ASN A 747 -22.79 28.74 -36.67
C ASN A 747 -23.31 27.29 -36.69
N LEU A 748 -24.14 26.98 -37.69
CA LEU A 748 -24.82 25.67 -37.83
C LEU A 748 -23.85 24.50 -38.02
N SER A 749 -22.74 24.70 -38.75
CA SER A 749 -21.73 23.66 -38.96
C SER A 749 -21.05 23.23 -37.66
N THR A 750 -20.78 24.17 -36.75
CA THR A 750 -20.20 23.88 -35.44
C THR A 750 -21.21 23.17 -34.53
N ALA A 751 -22.49 23.52 -34.62
CA ALA A 751 -23.57 22.85 -33.88
C ALA A 751 -23.65 21.35 -34.24
N HIS A 752 -23.69 21.01 -35.53
CA HIS A 752 -23.65 19.61 -35.97
C HIS A 752 -22.38 18.88 -35.50
N SER A 753 -21.21 19.53 -35.59
CA SER A 753 -19.94 18.94 -35.13
C SER A 753 -19.95 18.61 -33.64
N ILE A 754 -20.56 19.46 -32.80
CA ILE A 754 -20.67 19.22 -31.35
C ILE A 754 -21.62 18.07 -31.05
N TYR A 755 -22.77 18.01 -31.73
CA TYR A 755 -23.70 16.90 -31.61
C TYR A 755 -23.06 15.56 -32.02
N ASP A 756 -22.32 15.52 -33.14
CA ASP A 756 -21.60 14.32 -33.58
C ASP A 756 -20.53 13.87 -32.58
N LYS A 757 -19.84 14.81 -31.92
CA LYS A 757 -18.87 14.49 -30.87
C LYS A 757 -19.56 13.90 -29.64
N PHE A 758 -20.68 14.48 -29.23
CA PHE A 758 -21.48 14.01 -28.11
C PHE A 758 -21.98 12.58 -28.35
N THR A 759 -22.60 12.32 -29.50
CA THR A 759 -23.13 10.97 -29.84
C THR A 759 -22.02 9.91 -29.93
N LYS A 760 -20.83 10.27 -30.41
CA LYS A 760 -19.65 9.38 -30.39
C LYS A 760 -19.17 9.09 -28.98
N LEU A 761 -19.14 10.09 -28.10
CA LEU A 761 -18.76 9.92 -26.70
C LEU A 761 -19.78 9.05 -25.95
N TYR A 762 -21.08 9.30 -26.16
CA TYR A 762 -22.17 8.51 -25.61
C TYR A 762 -22.04 7.03 -25.99
N ASN A 763 -21.83 6.74 -27.28
CA ASN A 763 -21.63 5.37 -27.75
C ASN A 763 -20.34 4.73 -27.22
N LYS A 764 -19.28 5.51 -26.99
CA LYS A 764 -18.03 5.01 -26.41
C LYS A 764 -18.21 4.60 -24.94
N LEU A 765 -18.99 5.36 -24.16
CA LEU A 765 -19.19 5.12 -22.73
C LEU A 765 -20.28 4.08 -22.44
N TYR A 766 -21.40 4.13 -23.18
CA TYR A 766 -22.56 3.28 -22.92
C TYR A 766 -22.71 2.09 -23.90
N GLY A 767 -21.93 2.05 -24.99
CA GLY A 767 -21.99 0.96 -25.99
C GLY A 767 -23.23 0.99 -26.89
N GLU A 768 -24.04 2.05 -26.81
CA GLU A 768 -25.30 2.20 -27.57
C GLU A 768 -25.34 3.53 -28.32
N LYS A 769 -26.14 3.59 -29.39
CA LYS A 769 -26.33 4.84 -30.16
C LYS A 769 -27.19 5.82 -29.37
N TYR A 770 -26.79 7.09 -29.35
CA TYR A 770 -27.58 8.15 -28.75
C TYR A 770 -28.98 8.25 -29.40
N PRO A 771 -30.07 8.23 -28.60
CA PRO A 771 -31.43 8.00 -29.14
C PRO A 771 -32.10 9.25 -29.72
N ILE A 772 -31.75 10.45 -29.25
CA ILE A 772 -32.42 11.71 -29.66
C ILE A 772 -31.71 12.29 -30.87
N LYS A 773 -32.46 12.63 -31.93
CA LYS A 773 -31.90 13.22 -33.15
C LYS A 773 -31.58 14.70 -33.00
N PHE A 774 -30.69 15.21 -33.86
CA PHE A 774 -30.31 16.62 -33.88
C PHE A 774 -31.53 17.56 -34.02
N GLU A 775 -32.45 17.22 -34.93
CA GLU A 775 -33.66 18.02 -35.19
C GLU A 775 -34.63 18.03 -34.00
N GLU A 776 -34.69 16.93 -33.26
CA GLU A 776 -35.54 16.77 -32.06
C GLU A 776 -34.99 17.58 -30.88
N LEU A 777 -33.65 17.62 -30.72
CA LEU A 777 -32.97 18.43 -29.69
C LEU A 777 -33.16 19.93 -29.88
N ILE A 778 -33.17 20.41 -31.12
CA ILE A 778 -33.29 21.86 -31.41
C ILE A 778 -34.74 22.35 -31.50
N SER A 779 -35.73 21.43 -31.56
CA SER A 779 -37.16 21.75 -31.71
C SER A 779 -37.95 21.74 -30.40
N ALA A 780 -37.36 21.26 -29.31
CA ALA A 780 -37.88 21.47 -27.96
C ALA A 780 -37.59 22.91 -27.52
N SER A 781 -38.53 23.81 -27.84
CA SER A 781 -38.60 25.20 -27.36
C SER A 781 -39.87 25.42 -26.57
#